data_AF-A0A177KWQ6-F1
#
_entry.id   AF-A0A177KWQ6-F1
#
_cell.length_a   1.000
_cell.length_b   1.000
_cell.length_c   1.000
_cell.angle_alpha   90.00
_cell.angle_beta   90.00
_cell.angle_gamma   90.00
#
_symmetry.space_group_name_H-M   'P 1'
#
loop_
_entity.id
_entity.type
_entity.pdbx_description
1 polymer ?
#
loop_
_entity_poly.entity_id
_entity_poly.type
_entity_poly.pdbx_seq_one_letter_code
_entity_poly.pdbx_strand_id
1 'polypeptide(L)'
;MKKKDMFRFMMSAVMILVLFISIFPLPTKGASNTSPKNEMRAAWIATVQNVDMKAGMNKAQYTTWVRQTLDQLKANKFNAVIYQVKPTNDALYPSKLAPWSFYITGGKQGTNPGYDPLLIMIEEAHKRGMELHAWVNPYRVTMPGQTLTSLAPDNVARTNPSWVVKYGQQYYLNPGLPEVQNYLISTVEELVSNYDIDAVHMDDYFYPYKIKNEVFPDQAAFKKYGTSFKKIEDWRRNNVNQLVENLYSTIKATKSHVQFGVSPFGVWRNKSLDPTGSDTQAGVNNYDDLYADTRQWIKDGNIDYITPQIYWSKNLSVAKYNTLLNWWSYEVQTYAKVHPVNLYIGLADYKVGNDSDATWNNKMELPNQVIANRADKIAKGQMHFSLRSIQNNSLGYATILKQQLYNYTAVTPATSWKNAVQPLKPTFVRVNKDAAGMMLEIKDQNSKQPRKYVIYRFEGNKEESYQDPRNIVDVVYNTKGNTVFLDKTVNSNKVYTYGITSVSATGVESKDAYVVKEGSNSGEATLFNDISSSYRAYKEITYLAQGEITNGDLKGNFNPDQQVTRAEAAAMIGRALNLDGTKRENSFIDVSASMFASGYIQSAVDKKILSGYKDGTFKPYENVTRGEMALMISRSFDYSYGNTTSGAEKALTSRDIAQGMGNGTFGTNLSIIRADFAIFLARAIDYNLRINNPTIPFSGEMYVNTESLPIKKGPSENYAQVGILKHNEKVIIGYKVGSWTLIKAGSNVIGFVPNSYLNTF
;
A
#
# COMPACT_ATOMS: atom_id res chain seq x y z
N MET A 1 23.65 -80.04 1.11
CA MET A 1 23.39 -79.45 -0.23
C MET A 1 24.71 -79.27 -0.96
N LYS A 2 24.77 -79.70 -2.22
CA LYS A 2 26.02 -79.72 -3.01
C LYS A 2 26.34 -78.30 -3.49
N LYS A 3 27.63 -77.95 -3.71
CA LYS A 3 28.11 -76.62 -4.14
C LYS A 3 27.36 -75.98 -5.33
N LYS A 4 26.63 -76.76 -6.14
CA LYS A 4 25.77 -76.28 -7.23
C LYS A 4 24.46 -75.62 -6.76
N ASP A 5 23.95 -75.98 -5.59
CA ASP A 5 22.67 -75.44 -5.08
C ASP A 5 22.87 -74.08 -4.38
N MET A 6 24.05 -73.86 -3.80
CA MET A 6 24.41 -72.58 -3.18
C MET A 6 24.63 -71.48 -4.22
N PHE A 7 25.15 -71.82 -5.41
CA PHE A 7 25.35 -70.86 -6.50
C PHE A 7 24.03 -70.42 -7.15
N ARG A 8 23.04 -71.32 -7.23
CA ARG A 8 21.69 -70.98 -7.70
C ARG A 8 20.91 -70.14 -6.70
N PHE A 9 21.06 -70.38 -5.39
CA PHE A 9 20.42 -69.55 -4.37
C PHE A 9 21.04 -68.13 -4.32
N MET A 10 22.35 -68.00 -4.54
CA MET A 10 23.03 -66.70 -4.60
C MET A 10 22.70 -65.91 -5.88
N MET A 11 22.57 -66.56 -7.05
CA MET A 11 22.14 -65.86 -8.28
C MET A 11 20.67 -65.42 -8.24
N SER A 12 19.78 -66.19 -7.62
CA SER A 12 18.38 -65.77 -7.45
C SER A 12 18.23 -64.64 -6.43
N ALA A 13 19.05 -64.63 -5.36
CA ALA A 13 19.08 -63.51 -4.42
C ALA A 13 19.67 -62.23 -5.04
N VAL A 14 20.68 -62.34 -5.91
CA VAL A 14 21.26 -61.17 -6.62
C VAL A 14 20.36 -60.68 -7.75
N MET A 15 19.61 -61.55 -8.46
CA MET A 15 18.61 -61.11 -9.43
C MET A 15 17.38 -60.46 -8.78
N ILE A 16 16.98 -60.89 -7.58
CA ILE A 16 15.89 -60.25 -6.82
C ILE A 16 16.37 -58.95 -6.15
N LEU A 17 17.67 -58.83 -5.81
CA LEU A 17 18.25 -57.58 -5.30
C LEU A 17 18.52 -56.54 -6.42
N VAL A 18 18.72 -56.98 -7.67
CA VAL A 18 18.89 -56.09 -8.84
C VAL A 18 17.55 -55.69 -9.48
N LEU A 19 16.45 -56.39 -9.19
CA LEU A 19 15.07 -55.99 -9.53
C LEU A 19 14.40 -55.10 -8.46
N PHE A 20 15.07 -54.85 -7.33
CA PHE A 20 14.65 -53.90 -6.27
C PHE A 20 15.69 -52.80 -5.98
N ILE A 21 16.63 -52.56 -6.90
CA ILE A 21 17.23 -51.22 -6.99
C ILE A 21 16.20 -50.37 -7.70
N SER A 22 15.34 -49.78 -6.89
CA SER A 22 14.61 -48.58 -7.23
C SER A 22 15.54 -47.70 -8.06
N ILE A 23 15.25 -47.58 -9.35
CA ILE A 23 15.57 -46.36 -10.08
C ILE A 23 14.72 -45.30 -9.37
N PHE A 24 15.20 -44.84 -8.21
CA PHE A 24 14.90 -43.48 -7.83
C PHE A 24 15.41 -42.70 -9.02
N PRO A 25 14.55 -41.97 -9.76
CA PRO A 25 15.09 -40.95 -10.60
C PRO A 25 15.96 -40.11 -9.66
N LEU A 26 17.29 -40.14 -9.89
CA LEU A 26 18.13 -39.04 -9.46
C LEU A 26 17.31 -37.82 -9.79
N PRO A 27 17.00 -36.94 -8.81
CA PRO A 27 16.34 -35.70 -9.16
C PRO A 27 17.23 -35.08 -10.20
N THR A 28 16.78 -35.14 -11.45
CA THR A 28 17.23 -34.18 -12.43
C THR A 28 17.05 -32.86 -11.68
N LYS A 29 18.07 -32.01 -11.66
CA LYS A 29 17.85 -30.60 -11.41
C LYS A 29 16.90 -30.16 -12.53
N GLY A 30 15.62 -30.51 -12.40
CA GLY A 30 14.54 -30.02 -13.21
C GLY A 30 14.66 -28.52 -13.08
N ALA A 31 14.68 -27.84 -14.23
CA ALA A 31 14.65 -26.39 -14.28
C ALA A 31 13.73 -25.92 -13.16
N SER A 32 14.30 -25.26 -12.16
CA SER A 32 13.60 -24.87 -10.96
C SER A 32 12.37 -24.08 -11.42
N ASN A 33 11.18 -24.69 -11.31
CA ASN A 33 9.93 -24.10 -11.74
C ASN A 33 9.55 -23.07 -10.67
N THR A 34 10.38 -22.03 -10.54
CA THR A 34 10.21 -20.98 -9.54
C THR A 34 9.00 -20.17 -9.96
N SER A 35 7.94 -20.18 -9.16
CA SER A 35 6.86 -19.21 -9.32
C SER A 35 7.46 -17.80 -9.44
N PRO A 36 6.95 -16.95 -10.34
CA PRO A 36 7.46 -15.60 -10.50
C PRO A 36 7.12 -14.77 -9.26
N LYS A 37 8.08 -13.94 -8.81
CA LYS A 37 7.85 -12.92 -7.78
C LYS A 37 6.87 -11.84 -8.24
N ASN A 38 7.08 -11.34 -9.46
CA ASN A 38 6.23 -10.32 -10.08
C ASN A 38 5.37 -10.97 -11.16
N GLU A 39 4.05 -10.95 -10.97
CA GLU A 39 3.09 -11.52 -11.93
C GLU A 39 1.72 -10.86 -11.73
N MET A 40 1.12 -10.36 -12.80
CA MET A 40 -0.26 -9.90 -12.78
C MET A 40 -1.19 -11.11 -12.65
N ARG A 41 -2.06 -11.08 -11.63
CA ARG A 41 -3.10 -12.09 -11.40
C ARG A 41 -4.39 -11.34 -11.09
N ALA A 42 -5.12 -10.98 -12.13
CA ALA A 42 -6.34 -10.19 -12.00
C ALA A 42 -7.60 -11.02 -12.31
N ALA A 43 -8.72 -10.63 -11.70
CA ALA A 43 -10.04 -11.12 -12.07
C ALA A 43 -10.89 -9.96 -12.60
N TRP A 44 -11.54 -10.14 -13.75
CA TRP A 44 -12.59 -9.23 -14.18
C TRP A 44 -13.86 -9.43 -13.34
N ILE A 45 -14.45 -8.32 -12.92
CA ILE A 45 -15.74 -8.25 -12.24
C ILE A 45 -16.67 -7.42 -13.12
N ALA A 46 -17.39 -8.11 -14.01
CA ALA A 46 -18.36 -7.54 -14.93
C ALA A 46 -19.68 -7.21 -14.23
N THR A 47 -20.12 -5.97 -14.39
CA THR A 47 -21.35 -5.44 -13.78
C THR A 47 -22.49 -5.38 -14.77
N VAL A 48 -22.17 -5.25 -16.07
CA VAL A 48 -23.15 -5.35 -17.15
C VAL A 48 -23.91 -6.67 -17.04
N GLN A 49 -25.24 -6.60 -17.21
CA GLN A 49 -26.17 -7.73 -17.05
C GLN A 49 -26.04 -8.47 -15.71
N ASN A 50 -25.44 -7.86 -14.70
CA ASN A 50 -25.19 -8.49 -13.40
C ASN A 50 -24.44 -9.83 -13.52
N VAL A 51 -23.45 -9.89 -14.43
CA VAL A 51 -22.64 -11.11 -14.67
C VAL A 51 -21.90 -11.54 -13.41
N ASP A 52 -21.21 -10.66 -12.68
CA ASP A 52 -20.43 -11.10 -11.52
C ASP A 52 -21.00 -10.64 -10.18
N MET A 53 -22.02 -9.76 -10.19
CA MET A 53 -22.60 -9.20 -8.97
C MET A 53 -24.12 -9.07 -9.04
N LYS A 54 -24.79 -9.23 -7.90
CA LYS A 54 -26.23 -9.00 -7.75
C LYS A 54 -26.55 -7.50 -7.65
N ALA A 55 -27.64 -7.05 -8.25
CA ALA A 55 -28.17 -5.71 -8.06
C ALA A 55 -28.98 -5.56 -6.75
N GLY A 56 -29.20 -4.32 -6.31
CA GLY A 56 -30.14 -3.99 -5.21
C GLY A 56 -29.63 -4.31 -3.81
N MET A 57 -28.32 -4.52 -3.64
CA MET A 57 -27.71 -4.66 -2.33
C MET A 57 -27.68 -3.30 -1.62
N ASN A 58 -28.11 -3.25 -0.35
CA ASN A 58 -27.86 -2.09 0.50
C ASN A 58 -26.36 -1.98 0.84
N LYS A 59 -25.92 -0.85 1.43
CA LYS A 59 -24.51 -0.60 1.74
C LYS A 59 -23.84 -1.74 2.52
N ALA A 60 -24.52 -2.29 3.54
CA ALA A 60 -23.96 -3.34 4.38
C ALA A 60 -23.82 -4.67 3.63
N GLN A 61 -24.83 -5.05 2.84
CA GLN A 61 -24.80 -6.23 1.99
C GLN A 61 -23.70 -6.13 0.92
N TYR A 62 -23.62 -4.99 0.24
CA TYR A 62 -22.60 -4.75 -0.79
C TYR A 62 -21.19 -4.80 -0.18
N THR A 63 -20.96 -4.12 0.95
CA THR A 63 -19.67 -4.17 1.66
C THR A 63 -19.29 -5.60 2.07
N THR A 64 -20.26 -6.39 2.53
CA THR A 64 -20.04 -7.80 2.89
C THR A 64 -19.67 -8.64 1.67
N TRP A 65 -20.41 -8.49 0.56
CA TRP A 65 -20.13 -9.18 -0.69
C TRP A 65 -18.75 -8.82 -1.26
N VAL A 66 -18.39 -7.53 -1.24
CA VAL A 66 -17.05 -7.04 -1.64
C VAL A 66 -15.97 -7.71 -0.80
N ARG A 67 -16.09 -7.69 0.53
CA ARG A 67 -15.13 -8.32 1.44
C ARG A 67 -14.94 -9.80 1.15
N GLN A 68 -16.03 -10.55 1.08
CA GLN A 68 -16.01 -11.99 0.82
C GLN A 68 -15.39 -12.31 -0.55
N THR A 69 -15.74 -11.54 -1.57
CA THR A 69 -15.22 -11.69 -2.93
C THR A 69 -13.70 -11.47 -2.95
N LEU A 70 -13.23 -10.38 -2.36
CA LEU A 70 -11.81 -10.05 -2.33
C LEU A 70 -11.01 -10.99 -1.41
N ASP A 71 -11.58 -11.45 -0.29
CA ASP A 71 -10.98 -12.47 0.57
C ASP A 71 -10.78 -13.79 -0.19
N GLN A 72 -11.78 -14.21 -0.98
CA GLN A 72 -11.67 -15.41 -1.82
C GLN A 72 -10.59 -15.26 -2.90
N LEU A 73 -10.56 -14.13 -3.60
CA LEU A 73 -9.55 -13.84 -4.62
C LEU A 73 -8.13 -13.79 -4.01
N LYS A 74 -7.97 -13.11 -2.87
CA LYS A 74 -6.69 -13.07 -2.13
C LYS A 74 -6.26 -14.45 -1.66
N ALA A 75 -7.18 -15.28 -1.17
CA ALA A 75 -6.90 -16.66 -0.79
C ALA A 75 -6.47 -17.53 -1.99
N ASN A 76 -6.89 -17.17 -3.20
CA ASN A 76 -6.47 -17.78 -4.47
C ASN A 76 -5.25 -17.07 -5.10
N LYS A 77 -4.60 -16.18 -4.33
CA LYS A 77 -3.39 -15.40 -4.68
C LYS A 77 -3.53 -14.50 -5.91
N PHE A 78 -4.73 -14.00 -6.17
CA PHE A 78 -4.95 -12.84 -7.03
C PHE A 78 -4.45 -11.56 -6.34
N ASN A 79 -3.95 -10.61 -7.12
CA ASN A 79 -3.37 -9.35 -6.63
C ASN A 79 -3.97 -8.10 -7.28
N ALA A 80 -4.96 -8.26 -8.17
CA ALA A 80 -5.71 -7.14 -8.74
C ALA A 80 -7.16 -7.54 -9.05
N VAL A 81 -8.06 -6.56 -9.10
CA VAL A 81 -9.42 -6.69 -9.64
C VAL A 81 -9.67 -5.66 -10.71
N ILE A 82 -10.32 -6.09 -11.79
CA ILE A 82 -10.72 -5.23 -12.90
C ILE A 82 -12.24 -5.01 -12.78
N TYR A 83 -12.65 -3.94 -12.09
CA TYR A 83 -14.04 -3.71 -11.69
C TYR A 83 -14.77 -2.82 -12.71
N GLN A 84 -15.86 -3.30 -13.32
CA GLN A 84 -16.60 -2.54 -14.31
C GLN A 84 -17.40 -1.41 -13.68
N VAL A 85 -16.90 -0.18 -13.80
CA VAL A 85 -17.52 1.01 -13.21
C VAL A 85 -18.42 1.77 -14.18
N LYS A 86 -18.26 1.55 -15.48
CA LYS A 86 -19.06 2.19 -16.56
C LYS A 86 -19.46 1.15 -17.62
N PRO A 87 -20.53 0.36 -17.40
CA PRO A 87 -20.94 -0.70 -18.32
C PRO A 87 -21.74 -0.22 -19.55
N THR A 88 -22.64 0.76 -19.39
CA THR A 88 -23.61 1.20 -20.43
C THR A 88 -23.89 2.70 -20.32
N ASN A 89 -22.87 3.53 -20.58
CA ASN A 89 -22.94 4.99 -20.50
C ASN A 89 -23.52 5.53 -19.16
N ASP A 90 -23.26 4.81 -18.08
CA ASP A 90 -23.68 5.07 -16.71
C ASP A 90 -22.50 4.89 -15.74
N ALA A 91 -22.72 5.07 -14.43
CA ALA A 91 -21.67 4.99 -13.43
C ALA A 91 -22.08 4.16 -12.21
N LEU A 92 -21.15 3.34 -11.72
CA LEU A 92 -21.22 2.68 -10.41
C LEU A 92 -20.46 3.50 -9.34
N TYR A 93 -20.46 4.81 -9.51
CA TYR A 93 -19.89 5.81 -8.61
C TYR A 93 -20.68 7.12 -8.78
N PRO A 94 -20.70 8.01 -7.76
CA PRO A 94 -21.25 9.35 -7.91
C PRO A 94 -20.55 10.12 -9.03
N SER A 95 -21.28 10.43 -10.10
CA SER A 95 -20.79 11.18 -11.25
C SER A 95 -21.69 12.38 -11.52
N LYS A 96 -21.10 13.50 -11.94
CA LYS A 96 -21.83 14.67 -12.45
C LYS A 96 -22.13 14.55 -13.95
N LEU A 97 -21.48 13.60 -14.64
CA LEU A 97 -21.49 13.45 -16.09
C LEU A 97 -22.25 12.20 -16.57
N ALA A 98 -22.46 11.22 -15.69
CA ALA A 98 -23.15 9.99 -16.01
C ALA A 98 -24.17 9.62 -14.92
N PRO A 99 -25.36 9.12 -15.30
CA PRO A 99 -26.35 8.70 -14.33
C PRO A 99 -25.90 7.43 -13.60
N TRP A 100 -26.45 7.20 -12.41
CA TRP A 100 -26.25 5.95 -11.68
C TRP A 100 -26.65 4.73 -12.51
N SER A 101 -25.81 3.70 -12.47
CA SER A 101 -26.07 2.48 -13.21
C SER A 101 -27.30 1.73 -12.70
N PHE A 102 -28.08 1.18 -13.62
CA PHE A 102 -29.14 0.24 -13.27
C PHE A 102 -28.58 -1.00 -12.55
N TYR A 103 -27.36 -1.43 -12.88
CA TYR A 103 -26.80 -2.70 -12.38
C TYR A 103 -26.44 -2.70 -10.90
N ILE A 104 -26.32 -1.52 -10.26
CA ILE A 104 -26.11 -1.44 -8.81
C ILE A 104 -27.43 -1.48 -8.03
N THR A 105 -28.50 -0.84 -8.52
CA THR A 105 -29.79 -0.76 -7.80
C THR A 105 -30.81 -1.82 -8.23
N GLY A 106 -30.78 -2.27 -9.48
CA GLY A 106 -31.83 -3.06 -10.11
C GLY A 106 -33.13 -2.26 -10.35
N GLY A 107 -33.10 -0.95 -10.12
CA GLY A 107 -34.25 -0.04 -10.20
C GLY A 107 -34.38 0.63 -11.57
N LYS A 108 -34.40 1.96 -11.62
CA LYS A 108 -34.24 2.70 -12.89
C LYS A 108 -32.80 3.21 -12.99
N GLN A 109 -32.26 3.34 -14.21
CA GLN A 109 -31.00 4.09 -14.37
C GLN A 109 -31.19 5.52 -13.81
N GLY A 110 -30.15 6.05 -13.15
CA GLY A 110 -30.22 7.31 -12.39
C GLY A 110 -30.63 7.14 -10.91
N THR A 111 -31.09 5.95 -10.48
CA THR A 111 -31.41 5.71 -9.07
C THR A 111 -30.14 5.67 -8.21
N ASN A 112 -30.03 6.59 -7.25
CA ASN A 112 -28.93 6.62 -6.29
C ASN A 112 -29.02 5.41 -5.33
N PRO A 113 -27.98 4.57 -5.21
CA PRO A 113 -27.97 3.41 -4.30
C PRO A 113 -27.86 3.77 -2.80
N GLY A 114 -27.59 5.03 -2.47
CA GLY A 114 -27.43 5.52 -1.09
C GLY A 114 -26.02 5.31 -0.51
N TYR A 115 -25.05 4.90 -1.33
CA TYR A 115 -23.65 4.73 -0.99
C TYR A 115 -22.77 4.83 -2.24
N ASP A 116 -21.46 4.95 -2.08
CA ASP A 116 -20.48 4.92 -3.17
C ASP A 116 -19.91 3.49 -3.34
N PRO A 117 -20.31 2.73 -4.37
CA PRO A 117 -19.85 1.35 -4.57
C PRO A 117 -18.35 1.28 -4.92
N LEU A 118 -17.87 2.19 -5.75
CA LEU A 118 -16.47 2.21 -6.19
C LEU A 118 -15.53 2.51 -5.01
N LEU A 119 -15.87 3.48 -4.15
CA LEU A 119 -15.06 3.79 -2.97
C LEU A 119 -14.92 2.57 -2.05
N ILE A 120 -16.03 1.85 -1.81
CA ILE A 120 -16.01 0.62 -0.99
C ILE A 120 -15.10 -0.44 -1.62
N MET A 121 -15.21 -0.66 -2.93
CA MET A 121 -14.37 -1.64 -3.62
C MET A 121 -12.87 -1.28 -3.56
N ILE A 122 -12.52 0.00 -3.74
CA ILE A 122 -11.14 0.50 -3.64
C ILE A 122 -10.58 0.25 -2.25
N GLU A 123 -11.26 0.75 -1.22
CA GLU A 123 -10.78 0.65 0.16
C GLU A 123 -10.62 -0.81 0.61
N GLU A 124 -11.55 -1.68 0.26
CA GLU A 124 -11.50 -3.09 0.64
C GLU A 124 -10.49 -3.90 -0.18
N ALA A 125 -10.21 -3.52 -1.44
CA ALA A 125 -9.13 -4.11 -2.24
C ALA A 125 -7.75 -3.72 -1.69
N HIS A 126 -7.54 -2.43 -1.40
CA HIS A 126 -6.28 -1.92 -0.86
C HIS A 126 -5.96 -2.48 0.53
N LYS A 127 -6.97 -2.64 1.41
CA LYS A 127 -6.83 -3.35 2.71
C LYS A 127 -6.31 -4.78 2.57
N ARG A 128 -6.51 -5.40 1.39
CA ARG A 128 -6.06 -6.78 1.07
C ARG A 128 -4.81 -6.79 0.20
N GLY A 129 -4.16 -5.64 -0.01
CA GLY A 129 -2.96 -5.56 -0.85
C GLY A 129 -3.23 -5.75 -2.34
N MET A 130 -4.48 -5.59 -2.78
CA MET A 130 -4.89 -5.79 -4.18
C MET A 130 -5.06 -4.46 -4.90
N GLU A 131 -4.64 -4.40 -6.16
CA GLU A 131 -4.92 -3.26 -7.03
C GLU A 131 -6.38 -3.23 -7.47
N LEU A 132 -6.94 -2.03 -7.64
CA LEU A 132 -8.20 -1.80 -8.31
C LEU A 132 -7.99 -1.08 -9.64
N HIS A 133 -8.36 -1.76 -10.73
CA HIS A 133 -8.38 -1.19 -12.07
C HIS A 133 -9.84 -0.90 -12.43
N ALA A 134 -10.17 0.37 -12.61
CA ALA A 134 -11.53 0.80 -12.94
C ALA A 134 -11.81 0.59 -14.43
N TRP A 135 -12.67 -0.37 -14.74
CA TRP A 135 -13.02 -0.74 -16.10
C TRP A 135 -14.17 0.11 -16.65
N VAL A 136 -13.90 0.80 -17.75
CA VAL A 136 -14.84 1.64 -18.48
C VAL A 136 -15.10 1.07 -19.87
N ASN A 137 -16.38 0.97 -20.24
CA ASN A 137 -16.77 0.80 -21.63
C ASN A 137 -16.97 2.20 -22.24
N PRO A 138 -16.30 2.53 -23.35
CA PRO A 138 -16.36 3.88 -23.92
C PRO A 138 -17.70 4.18 -24.59
N TYR A 139 -18.10 3.40 -25.59
CA TYR A 139 -19.10 3.83 -26.57
C TYR A 139 -20.48 3.21 -26.37
N ARG A 140 -20.62 2.14 -25.59
CA ARG A 140 -21.92 1.45 -25.43
C ARG A 140 -22.91 2.34 -24.69
N VAL A 141 -24.08 2.55 -25.29
CA VAL A 141 -25.21 3.27 -24.65
C VAL A 141 -26.25 2.29 -24.14
N THR A 142 -26.69 1.34 -24.97
CA THR A 142 -27.76 0.41 -24.59
C THR A 142 -27.39 -1.06 -24.78
N MET A 143 -28.08 -1.93 -24.06
CA MET A 143 -28.18 -3.35 -24.38
C MET A 143 -29.35 -3.60 -25.36
N PRO A 144 -29.41 -4.78 -26.02
CA PRO A 144 -30.52 -5.13 -26.90
C PRO A 144 -31.88 -4.96 -26.21
N GLY A 145 -32.86 -4.40 -26.92
CA GLY A 145 -34.22 -4.18 -26.42
C GLY A 145 -34.45 -2.86 -25.66
N GLN A 146 -33.41 -2.05 -25.45
CA GLN A 146 -33.52 -0.72 -24.84
C GLN A 146 -33.55 0.39 -25.90
N THR A 147 -34.19 1.52 -25.56
CA THR A 147 -34.29 2.73 -26.38
C THR A 147 -33.71 3.95 -25.65
N LEU A 148 -33.44 5.06 -26.34
CA LEU A 148 -32.99 6.30 -25.68
C LEU A 148 -34.00 6.82 -24.66
N THR A 149 -35.31 6.62 -24.88
CA THR A 149 -36.36 7.01 -23.93
C THR A 149 -36.39 6.15 -22.68
N SER A 150 -35.80 4.93 -22.72
CA SER A 150 -35.66 4.06 -21.55
C SER A 150 -34.50 4.45 -20.62
N LEU A 151 -33.57 5.29 -21.09
CA LEU A 151 -32.44 5.80 -20.31
C LEU A 151 -32.90 6.87 -19.31
N ALA A 152 -32.07 7.13 -18.29
CA ALA A 152 -32.31 8.22 -17.35
C ALA A 152 -32.46 9.58 -18.08
N PRO A 153 -33.34 10.50 -17.63
CA PRO A 153 -33.56 11.79 -18.29
C PRO A 153 -32.30 12.63 -18.51
N ASP A 154 -31.33 12.50 -17.61
CA ASP A 154 -30.03 13.17 -17.58
C ASP A 154 -28.90 12.37 -18.27
N ASN A 155 -29.19 11.19 -18.83
CA ASN A 155 -28.22 10.42 -19.59
C ASN A 155 -27.77 11.21 -20.84
N VAL A 156 -26.45 11.30 -21.07
CA VAL A 156 -25.90 12.14 -22.17
C VAL A 156 -26.39 11.71 -23.56
N ALA A 157 -26.60 10.41 -23.76
CA ALA A 157 -27.11 9.89 -25.03
C ALA A 157 -28.58 10.26 -25.26
N ARG A 158 -29.35 10.47 -24.18
CA ARG A 158 -30.75 10.92 -24.26
C ARG A 158 -30.84 12.43 -24.46
N THR A 159 -29.99 13.21 -23.80
CA THR A 159 -29.96 14.68 -23.92
C THR A 159 -29.30 15.15 -25.21
N ASN A 160 -28.40 14.35 -25.79
CA ASN A 160 -27.71 14.65 -27.05
C ASN A 160 -27.95 13.53 -28.08
N PRO A 161 -29.18 13.37 -28.61
CA PRO A 161 -29.50 12.27 -29.53
C PRO A 161 -28.70 12.31 -30.83
N SER A 162 -28.18 13.48 -31.23
CA SER A 162 -27.28 13.63 -32.39
C SER A 162 -25.91 12.98 -32.19
N TRP A 163 -25.54 12.66 -30.95
CA TRP A 163 -24.29 11.97 -30.63
C TRP A 163 -24.40 10.45 -30.78
N VAL A 164 -25.60 9.94 -31.01
CA VAL A 164 -25.90 8.52 -30.89
C VAL A 164 -26.15 7.89 -32.25
N VAL A 165 -25.62 6.69 -32.42
CA VAL A 165 -25.81 5.82 -33.57
C VAL A 165 -26.57 4.57 -33.13
N LYS A 166 -27.64 4.21 -33.86
CA LYS A 166 -28.26 2.89 -33.75
C LYS A 166 -27.56 1.93 -34.70
N TYR A 167 -27.10 0.80 -34.18
CA TYR A 167 -26.47 -0.26 -34.97
C TYR A 167 -26.96 -1.61 -34.44
N GLY A 168 -27.58 -2.40 -35.31
CA GLY A 168 -28.36 -3.57 -34.93
C GLY A 168 -29.45 -3.24 -33.90
N GLN A 169 -29.42 -3.95 -32.78
CA GLN A 169 -30.38 -3.80 -31.68
C GLN A 169 -29.93 -2.87 -30.56
N GLN A 170 -28.82 -2.16 -30.75
CA GLN A 170 -28.18 -1.35 -29.72
C GLN A 170 -27.91 0.08 -30.19
N TYR A 171 -27.66 0.96 -29.23
CA TYR A 171 -27.21 2.32 -29.45
C TYR A 171 -25.79 2.49 -28.92
N TYR A 172 -25.01 3.31 -29.64
CA TYR A 172 -23.62 3.62 -29.36
C TYR A 172 -23.40 5.13 -29.48
N LEU A 173 -22.52 5.68 -28.66
CA LEU A 173 -21.97 7.01 -28.93
C LEU A 173 -21.12 6.93 -30.20
N ASN A 174 -21.26 7.91 -31.10
CA ASN A 174 -20.53 7.94 -32.35
C ASN A 174 -19.05 8.34 -32.10
N PRO A 175 -18.08 7.44 -32.31
CA PRO A 175 -16.67 7.74 -32.02
C PRO A 175 -16.09 8.87 -32.87
N GLY A 176 -16.72 9.19 -34.02
CA GLY A 176 -16.25 10.21 -34.94
C GLY A 176 -16.67 11.64 -34.62
N LEU A 177 -17.34 11.88 -33.49
CA LEU A 177 -17.77 13.21 -33.06
C LEU A 177 -16.81 13.78 -32.00
N PRO A 178 -16.23 14.97 -32.21
CA PRO A 178 -15.37 15.61 -31.20
C PRO A 178 -16.04 15.81 -29.83
N GLU A 179 -17.35 16.07 -29.82
CA GLU A 179 -18.11 16.26 -28.59
C GLU A 179 -18.23 14.97 -27.77
N VAL A 180 -18.36 13.81 -28.45
CA VAL A 180 -18.31 12.48 -27.83
C VAL A 180 -16.93 12.20 -27.25
N GLN A 181 -15.87 12.52 -28.01
CA GLN A 181 -14.48 12.36 -27.56
C GLN A 181 -14.25 13.13 -26.25
N ASN A 182 -14.63 14.41 -26.22
CA ASN A 182 -14.50 15.26 -25.03
C ASN A 182 -15.29 14.72 -23.84
N TYR A 183 -16.53 14.27 -24.05
CA TYR A 183 -17.33 13.66 -22.99
C TYR A 183 -16.64 12.45 -22.37
N LEU A 184 -16.11 11.53 -23.20
CA LEU A 184 -15.44 10.33 -22.71
C LEU A 184 -14.18 10.68 -21.90
N ILE A 185 -13.37 11.62 -22.40
CA ILE A 185 -12.18 12.13 -21.71
C ILE A 185 -12.57 12.73 -20.36
N SER A 186 -13.57 13.60 -20.29
CA SER A 186 -14.02 14.22 -19.05
C SER A 186 -14.57 13.21 -18.03
N THR A 187 -15.24 12.14 -18.47
CA THR A 187 -15.70 11.09 -17.54
C THR A 187 -14.54 10.31 -16.91
N VAL A 188 -13.46 10.08 -17.67
CA VAL A 188 -12.26 9.43 -17.13
C VAL A 188 -11.48 10.39 -16.24
N GLU A 189 -11.39 11.67 -16.59
CA GLU A 189 -10.78 12.71 -15.74
C GLU A 189 -11.50 12.82 -14.38
N GLU A 190 -12.84 12.83 -14.37
CA GLU A 190 -13.65 12.84 -13.13
C GLU A 190 -13.33 11.60 -12.26
N LEU A 191 -13.32 10.42 -12.87
CA LEU A 191 -13.00 9.15 -12.21
C LEU A 191 -11.58 9.18 -11.60
N VAL A 192 -10.57 9.57 -12.37
CA VAL A 192 -9.17 9.61 -11.91
C VAL A 192 -8.99 10.67 -10.84
N SER A 193 -9.62 11.84 -10.95
CA SER A 193 -9.51 12.91 -9.97
C SER A 193 -10.06 12.48 -8.61
N ASN A 194 -11.24 11.87 -8.60
CA ASN A 194 -12.01 11.62 -7.37
C ASN A 194 -11.59 10.36 -6.61
N TYR A 195 -10.96 9.38 -7.27
CA TYR A 195 -10.70 8.07 -6.68
C TYR A 195 -9.22 7.68 -6.66
N ASP A 196 -8.81 6.94 -5.62
CA ASP A 196 -7.47 6.34 -5.53
C ASP A 196 -7.44 4.98 -6.24
N ILE A 197 -7.68 4.99 -7.56
CA ILE A 197 -7.57 3.81 -8.41
C ILE A 197 -6.10 3.54 -8.79
N ASP A 198 -5.75 2.29 -9.07
CA ASP A 198 -4.41 1.92 -9.54
C ASP A 198 -4.30 1.99 -11.07
N ALA A 199 -5.43 1.79 -11.77
CA ALA A 199 -5.50 1.91 -13.22
C ALA A 199 -6.90 2.28 -13.73
N VAL A 200 -6.96 2.86 -14.93
CA VAL A 200 -8.13 2.83 -15.82
C VAL A 200 -7.93 1.68 -16.81
N HIS A 201 -8.99 0.90 -17.03
CA HIS A 201 -9.01 -0.24 -17.94
C HIS A 201 -10.10 -0.08 -19.00
N MET A 202 -9.79 -0.34 -20.26
CA MET A 202 -10.78 -0.45 -21.34
C MET A 202 -10.79 -1.87 -21.89
N ASP A 203 -11.97 -2.36 -22.26
CA ASP A 203 -12.15 -3.67 -22.90
C ASP A 203 -12.07 -3.57 -24.44
N ASP A 204 -12.67 -4.53 -25.14
CA ASP A 204 -12.57 -4.74 -26.59
C ASP A 204 -13.61 -3.95 -27.41
N TYR A 205 -14.52 -3.22 -26.76
CA TYR A 205 -15.64 -2.56 -27.44
C TYR A 205 -15.27 -1.13 -27.87
N PHE A 206 -14.66 -1.03 -29.05
CA PHE A 206 -14.45 0.23 -29.76
C PHE A 206 -15.63 0.51 -30.69
N TYR A 207 -15.47 0.32 -31.99
CA TYR A 207 -16.64 0.12 -32.85
C TYR A 207 -17.25 -1.27 -32.57
N PRO A 208 -18.58 -1.41 -32.67
CA PRO A 208 -19.23 -2.70 -32.44
C PRO A 208 -18.83 -3.74 -33.48
N TYR A 209 -18.93 -5.03 -33.11
CA TYR A 209 -18.78 -6.16 -34.01
C TYR A 209 -19.62 -5.98 -35.28
N LYS A 210 -19.01 -6.20 -36.45
CA LYS A 210 -19.70 -6.05 -37.74
C LYS A 210 -20.89 -6.99 -37.83
N ILE A 211 -22.04 -6.41 -38.17
CA ILE A 211 -23.25 -7.13 -38.54
C ILE A 211 -23.25 -7.29 -40.07
N LYS A 212 -23.48 -8.51 -40.53
CA LYS A 212 -23.51 -8.83 -41.95
C LYS A 212 -24.54 -7.94 -42.65
N ASN A 213 -24.12 -7.29 -43.74
CA ASN A 213 -24.93 -6.38 -44.57
C ASN A 213 -25.40 -5.10 -43.86
N GLU A 214 -24.82 -4.74 -42.71
CA GLU A 214 -25.15 -3.49 -42.02
C GLU A 214 -23.91 -2.61 -41.86
N VAL A 215 -24.02 -1.37 -42.35
CA VAL A 215 -22.94 -0.38 -42.26
C VAL A 215 -23.16 0.48 -41.02
N PHE A 216 -22.11 0.66 -40.20
CA PHE A 216 -22.17 1.58 -39.07
C PHE A 216 -22.47 3.01 -39.57
N PRO A 217 -23.55 3.67 -39.09
CA PRO A 217 -24.07 4.89 -39.71
C PRO A 217 -23.37 6.17 -39.22
N ASP A 218 -22.10 6.34 -39.57
CA ASP A 218 -21.26 7.51 -39.25
C ASP A 218 -20.84 8.33 -40.48
N GLN A 219 -21.47 8.12 -41.63
CA GLN A 219 -21.10 8.77 -42.90
C GLN A 219 -21.21 10.31 -42.84
N ALA A 220 -22.21 10.83 -42.12
CA ALA A 220 -22.37 12.27 -41.92
C ALA A 220 -21.21 12.85 -41.09
N ALA A 221 -20.77 12.14 -40.05
CA ALA A 221 -19.62 12.52 -39.26
C ALA A 221 -18.32 12.43 -40.08
N PHE A 222 -18.16 11.38 -40.89
CA PHE A 222 -17.02 11.25 -41.82
C PHE A 222 -16.96 12.41 -42.83
N LYS A 223 -18.10 12.77 -43.44
CA LYS A 223 -18.16 13.93 -44.37
C LYS A 223 -17.79 15.25 -43.69
N LYS A 224 -18.06 15.39 -42.40
CA LYS A 224 -17.80 16.64 -41.65
C LYS A 224 -16.36 16.71 -41.12
N TYR A 225 -15.85 15.60 -40.58
CA TYR A 225 -14.61 15.59 -39.78
C TYR A 225 -13.50 14.70 -40.36
N GLY A 226 -13.80 13.87 -41.37
CA GLY A 226 -12.89 12.86 -41.91
C GLY A 226 -12.40 13.11 -43.32
N THR A 227 -12.67 14.28 -43.92
CA THR A 227 -12.35 14.57 -45.34
C THR A 227 -10.87 14.56 -45.70
N SER A 228 -9.98 14.62 -44.70
CA SER A 228 -8.53 14.42 -44.88
C SER A 228 -8.14 12.95 -45.10
N PHE A 229 -9.03 12.00 -44.81
CA PHE A 229 -8.79 10.57 -45.00
C PHE A 229 -9.42 10.08 -46.30
N LYS A 230 -8.67 9.24 -47.03
CA LYS A 230 -9.16 8.62 -48.28
C LYS A 230 -10.21 7.53 -48.04
N LYS A 231 -10.15 6.88 -46.87
CA LYS A 231 -11.02 5.76 -46.50
C LYS A 231 -11.63 6.03 -45.12
N ILE A 232 -12.92 5.73 -44.96
CA ILE A 232 -13.61 5.91 -43.69
C ILE A 232 -13.01 5.01 -42.60
N GLU A 233 -12.51 3.84 -42.96
CA GLU A 233 -11.88 2.88 -42.04
C GLU A 233 -10.58 3.46 -41.43
N ASP A 234 -9.79 4.21 -42.20
CA ASP A 234 -8.59 4.88 -41.69
C ASP A 234 -8.97 6.00 -40.71
N TRP A 235 -10.03 6.75 -41.03
CA TRP A 235 -10.58 7.77 -40.14
C TRP A 235 -11.13 7.17 -38.84
N ARG A 236 -11.86 6.04 -38.91
CA ARG A 236 -12.38 5.33 -37.74
C ARG A 236 -11.25 4.88 -36.81
N ARG A 237 -10.18 4.28 -37.36
CA ARG A 237 -8.97 3.94 -36.58
C ARG A 237 -8.35 5.17 -35.93
N ASN A 238 -8.23 6.25 -36.69
CA ASN A 238 -7.69 7.51 -36.18
C ASN A 238 -8.54 8.13 -35.05
N ASN A 239 -9.87 8.01 -35.09
CA ASN A 239 -10.75 8.45 -34.00
C ASN A 239 -10.51 7.66 -32.72
N VAL A 240 -10.32 6.35 -32.83
CA VAL A 240 -10.02 5.50 -31.67
C VAL A 240 -8.60 5.79 -31.14
N ASN A 241 -7.62 5.94 -32.03
CA ASN A 241 -6.24 6.26 -31.64
C ASN A 241 -6.18 7.58 -30.87
N GLN A 242 -6.86 8.62 -31.35
CA GLN A 242 -6.96 9.90 -30.64
C GLN A 242 -7.63 9.78 -29.28
N LEU A 243 -8.70 8.96 -29.15
CA LEU A 243 -9.30 8.73 -27.83
C LEU A 243 -8.27 8.12 -26.87
N VAL A 244 -7.58 7.06 -27.29
CA VAL A 244 -6.60 6.34 -26.45
C VAL A 244 -5.45 7.28 -26.06
N GLU A 245 -4.90 8.04 -27.00
CA GLU A 245 -3.85 9.03 -26.74
C GLU A 245 -4.28 10.13 -25.76
N ASN A 246 -5.48 10.70 -25.96
CA ASN A 246 -5.98 11.76 -25.11
C ASN A 246 -6.34 11.23 -23.72
N LEU A 247 -6.95 10.05 -23.61
CA LEU A 247 -7.22 9.41 -22.32
C LEU A 247 -5.93 9.17 -21.55
N TYR A 248 -4.92 8.60 -22.21
CA TYR A 248 -3.61 8.41 -21.61
C TYR A 248 -3.03 9.72 -21.09
N SER A 249 -2.97 10.75 -21.94
CA SER A 249 -2.42 12.06 -21.58
C SER A 249 -3.17 12.70 -20.41
N THR A 250 -4.51 12.66 -20.44
CA THR A 250 -5.36 13.16 -19.34
C THR A 250 -5.11 12.39 -18.05
N ILE A 251 -5.08 11.05 -18.09
CA ILE A 251 -4.79 10.22 -16.90
C ILE A 251 -3.43 10.61 -16.30
N LYS A 252 -2.38 10.77 -17.12
CA LYS A 252 -1.05 11.15 -16.63
C LYS A 252 -0.99 12.56 -16.08
N ALA A 253 -1.72 13.49 -16.67
CA ALA A 253 -1.81 14.87 -16.18
C ALA A 253 -2.57 14.94 -14.84
N THR A 254 -3.63 14.14 -14.66
CA THR A 254 -4.42 14.11 -13.43
C THR A 254 -3.70 13.39 -12.29
N LYS A 255 -3.25 12.14 -12.53
CA LYS A 255 -2.48 11.32 -11.58
C LYS A 255 -1.47 10.46 -12.34
N SER A 256 -0.24 10.93 -12.45
CA SER A 256 0.84 10.31 -13.24
C SER A 256 1.12 8.83 -12.94
N HIS A 257 0.79 8.34 -11.73
CA HIS A 257 0.98 6.95 -11.34
C HIS A 257 -0.18 6.02 -11.72
N VAL A 258 -1.37 6.55 -12.04
CA VAL A 258 -2.53 5.75 -12.44
C VAL A 258 -2.25 5.16 -13.81
N GLN A 259 -2.31 3.84 -13.92
CA GLN A 259 -2.04 3.16 -15.18
C GLN A 259 -3.21 3.33 -16.15
N PHE A 260 -2.94 3.26 -17.45
CA PHE A 260 -3.96 3.12 -18.48
C PHE A 260 -3.69 1.86 -19.29
N GLY A 261 -4.64 0.94 -19.36
CA GLY A 261 -4.46 -0.24 -20.20
C GLY A 261 -5.74 -0.70 -20.86
N VAL A 262 -5.53 -1.53 -21.88
CA VAL A 262 -6.58 -1.92 -22.82
C VAL A 262 -6.55 -3.44 -23.01
N SER A 263 -7.72 -4.07 -22.98
CA SER A 263 -7.94 -5.49 -23.22
C SER A 263 -8.64 -5.70 -24.57
N PRO A 264 -7.90 -5.64 -25.70
CA PRO A 264 -8.49 -5.75 -27.02
C PRO A 264 -8.82 -7.21 -27.38
N PHE A 265 -9.49 -7.42 -28.51
CA PHE A 265 -9.68 -8.76 -29.06
C PHE A 265 -8.33 -9.45 -29.28
N GLY A 266 -8.28 -10.78 -29.17
CA GLY A 266 -7.00 -11.51 -29.20
C GLY A 266 -6.28 -11.51 -30.54
N VAL A 267 -6.91 -11.07 -31.64
CA VAL A 267 -6.29 -10.96 -32.98
C VAL A 267 -6.27 -9.50 -33.41
N TRP A 268 -5.08 -8.91 -33.56
CA TRP A 268 -4.93 -7.58 -34.18
C TRP A 268 -5.31 -7.61 -35.65
N ARG A 269 -4.67 -8.50 -36.41
CA ARG A 269 -4.91 -8.70 -37.84
C ARG A 269 -4.42 -10.07 -38.29
N ASN A 270 -5.18 -10.73 -39.17
CA ASN A 270 -4.78 -12.03 -39.73
C ASN A 270 -3.64 -11.86 -40.74
N LYS A 271 -2.72 -12.83 -40.79
CA LYS A 271 -1.57 -12.84 -41.72
C LYS A 271 -1.96 -12.73 -43.20
N SER A 272 -3.15 -13.22 -43.56
CA SER A 272 -3.70 -13.13 -44.91
C SER A 272 -4.09 -11.70 -45.33
N LEU A 273 -4.35 -10.81 -44.37
CA LEU A 273 -4.68 -9.40 -44.59
C LEU A 273 -3.46 -8.49 -44.46
N ASP A 274 -2.48 -8.92 -43.66
CA ASP A 274 -1.21 -8.23 -43.45
C ASP A 274 -0.11 -9.26 -43.15
N PRO A 275 1.00 -9.30 -43.91
CA PRO A 275 2.04 -10.32 -43.70
C PRO A 275 2.71 -10.26 -42.32
N THR A 276 2.58 -9.15 -41.60
CA THR A 276 3.08 -8.97 -40.22
C THR A 276 2.04 -9.28 -39.14
N GLY A 277 0.82 -9.65 -39.55
CA GLY A 277 -0.25 -10.12 -38.66
C GLY A 277 0.01 -11.53 -38.12
N SER A 278 -0.84 -11.96 -37.20
CA SER A 278 -0.75 -13.29 -36.60
C SER A 278 -1.16 -14.37 -37.60
N ASP A 279 -0.51 -15.53 -37.53
CA ASP A 279 -0.84 -16.71 -38.36
C ASP A 279 -2.17 -17.35 -37.89
N THR A 280 -3.26 -16.64 -38.15
CA THR A 280 -4.62 -16.93 -37.72
C THR A 280 -5.61 -16.67 -38.84
N GLN A 281 -6.82 -17.22 -38.68
CA GLN A 281 -7.97 -17.06 -39.56
C GLN A 281 -9.20 -16.65 -38.74
N ALA A 282 -9.02 -15.73 -37.80
CA ALA A 282 -10.12 -15.27 -36.95
C ALA A 282 -11.15 -14.50 -37.78
N GLY A 283 -12.43 -14.79 -37.54
CA GLY A 283 -13.54 -14.14 -38.27
C GLY A 283 -13.78 -12.67 -37.92
N VAL A 284 -13.16 -12.20 -36.82
CA VAL A 284 -13.12 -10.80 -36.40
C VAL A 284 -11.68 -10.46 -36.02
N ASN A 285 -11.25 -9.23 -36.25
CA ASN A 285 -9.97 -8.71 -35.76
C ASN A 285 -10.06 -7.23 -35.35
N ASN A 286 -9.09 -6.77 -34.54
CA ASN A 286 -9.10 -5.41 -34.04
C ASN A 286 -8.98 -4.37 -35.17
N TYR A 287 -8.05 -4.55 -36.11
CA TYR A 287 -7.66 -3.52 -37.06
C TYR A 287 -8.73 -3.22 -38.13
N ASP A 288 -9.27 -4.27 -38.75
CA ASP A 288 -10.17 -4.16 -39.90
C ASP A 288 -11.66 -4.11 -39.47
N ASP A 289 -12.02 -4.70 -38.32
CA ASP A 289 -13.43 -4.84 -37.90
C ASP A 289 -13.82 -3.91 -36.77
N LEU A 290 -13.01 -3.81 -35.72
CA LEU A 290 -13.28 -2.99 -34.53
C LEU A 290 -12.62 -1.61 -34.61
N TYR A 291 -11.80 -1.38 -35.64
CA TYR A 291 -10.98 -0.18 -35.87
C TYR A 291 -10.08 0.19 -34.67
N ALA A 292 -9.59 -0.83 -33.98
CA ALA A 292 -8.68 -0.75 -32.86
C ALA A 292 -7.25 -1.06 -33.32
N ASP A 293 -6.43 -0.03 -33.53
CA ASP A 293 -5.05 -0.22 -33.98
C ASP A 293 -4.08 -0.39 -32.80
N THR A 294 -4.16 -1.55 -32.16
CA THR A 294 -3.38 -1.88 -30.95
C THR A 294 -1.87 -1.76 -31.15
N ARG A 295 -1.36 -2.06 -32.36
CA ARG A 295 0.07 -1.90 -32.67
C ARG A 295 0.48 -0.44 -32.57
N GLN A 296 -0.34 0.49 -33.08
CA GLN A 296 -0.07 1.91 -33.00
C GLN A 296 -0.03 2.38 -31.53
N TRP A 297 -0.96 1.92 -30.69
CA TRP A 297 -0.98 2.30 -29.27
C TRP A 297 0.28 1.85 -28.52
N ILE A 298 0.77 0.64 -28.81
CA ILE A 298 2.04 0.12 -28.28
C ILE A 298 3.22 0.95 -28.79
N LYS A 299 3.24 1.24 -30.09
CA LYS A 299 4.33 1.98 -30.75
C LYS A 299 4.49 3.39 -30.19
N ASP A 300 3.38 4.07 -29.98
CA ASP A 300 3.36 5.48 -29.55
C ASP A 300 3.50 5.63 -28.04
N GLY A 301 3.33 4.55 -27.26
CA GLY A 301 3.34 4.63 -25.80
C GLY A 301 2.10 5.31 -25.24
N ASN A 302 0.94 5.01 -25.81
CA ASN A 302 -0.36 5.56 -25.38
C ASN A 302 -1.09 4.63 -24.39
N ILE A 303 -0.43 3.58 -23.91
CA ILE A 303 -0.93 2.62 -22.93
C ILE A 303 0.23 2.07 -22.09
N ASP A 304 -0.04 1.71 -20.84
CA ASP A 304 0.90 1.12 -19.89
C ASP A 304 0.95 -0.39 -19.94
N TYR A 305 -0.20 -0.97 -20.28
CA TYR A 305 -0.31 -2.38 -20.47
C TYR A 305 -1.34 -2.69 -21.54
N ILE A 306 -1.17 -3.85 -22.13
CA ILE A 306 -2.12 -4.45 -23.05
C ILE A 306 -2.46 -5.87 -22.59
N THR A 307 -3.74 -6.22 -22.67
CA THR A 307 -4.27 -7.52 -22.25
C THR A 307 -5.07 -8.19 -23.37
N PRO A 308 -4.45 -8.66 -24.47
CA PRO A 308 -5.19 -9.34 -25.53
C PRO A 308 -6.02 -10.52 -25.00
N GLN A 309 -7.28 -10.57 -25.43
CA GLN A 309 -8.25 -11.61 -25.08
C GLN A 309 -8.00 -12.88 -25.92
N ILE A 310 -7.03 -13.71 -25.51
CA ILE A 310 -6.71 -14.97 -26.20
C ILE A 310 -7.66 -16.08 -25.74
N TYR A 311 -8.94 -15.98 -26.15
CA TYR A 311 -10.04 -16.83 -25.65
C TYR A 311 -10.25 -18.11 -26.46
N TRP A 312 -9.18 -18.63 -27.04
CA TRP A 312 -9.19 -19.88 -27.82
C TRP A 312 -8.29 -20.91 -27.17
N SER A 313 -8.61 -22.19 -27.39
CA SER A 313 -7.79 -23.26 -26.84
C SER A 313 -6.43 -23.32 -27.53
N LYS A 314 -5.51 -24.05 -26.94
CA LYS A 314 -4.19 -24.35 -27.52
C LYS A 314 -4.27 -25.12 -28.83
N ASN A 315 -5.38 -25.82 -29.08
CA ASN A 315 -5.54 -26.72 -30.21
C ASN A 315 -6.46 -26.19 -31.31
N LEU A 316 -7.17 -25.08 -31.10
CA LEU A 316 -8.07 -24.53 -32.11
C LEU A 316 -7.29 -24.01 -33.32
N SER A 317 -7.45 -24.67 -34.46
CA SER A 317 -6.64 -24.43 -35.66
C SER A 317 -6.66 -22.99 -36.18
N VAL A 318 -7.83 -22.33 -36.15
CA VAL A 318 -8.04 -20.99 -36.71
C VAL A 318 -7.44 -19.86 -35.85
N ALA A 319 -7.19 -20.10 -34.57
CA ALA A 319 -6.69 -19.09 -33.63
C ALA A 319 -5.97 -19.75 -32.44
N LYS A 320 -4.90 -20.51 -32.72
CA LYS A 320 -4.18 -21.25 -31.67
C LYS A 320 -3.60 -20.32 -30.61
N TYR A 321 -3.85 -20.64 -29.35
CA TYR A 321 -3.37 -19.84 -28.21
C TYR A 321 -1.88 -19.48 -28.29
N ASN A 322 -1.00 -20.47 -28.48
CA ASN A 322 0.45 -20.24 -28.50
C ASN A 322 0.91 -19.38 -29.70
N THR A 323 0.21 -19.46 -30.84
CA THR A 323 0.51 -18.59 -31.99
C THR A 323 0.25 -17.13 -31.64
N LEU A 324 -0.86 -16.86 -30.95
CA LEU A 324 -1.22 -15.51 -30.51
C LEU A 324 -0.33 -15.02 -29.38
N LEU A 325 -0.01 -15.86 -28.38
CA LEU A 325 0.92 -15.52 -27.32
C LEU A 325 2.27 -15.06 -27.90
N ASN A 326 2.87 -15.87 -28.77
CA ASN A 326 4.15 -15.54 -29.40
C ASN A 326 4.08 -14.25 -30.22
N TRP A 327 2.95 -14.03 -30.93
CA TRP A 327 2.77 -12.84 -31.74
C TRP A 327 2.64 -11.57 -30.88
N TRP A 328 1.84 -11.60 -29.80
CA TRP A 328 1.71 -10.45 -28.89
C TRP A 328 2.99 -10.15 -28.12
N SER A 329 3.75 -11.18 -27.74
CA SER A 329 5.09 -11.01 -27.15
C SER A 329 6.03 -10.31 -28.13
N TYR A 330 6.00 -10.71 -29.41
CA TYR A 330 6.74 -10.04 -30.47
C TYR A 330 6.31 -8.58 -30.63
N GLU A 331 5.01 -8.29 -30.63
CA GLU A 331 4.50 -6.91 -30.75
C GLU A 331 5.05 -5.98 -29.69
N VAL A 332 4.91 -6.37 -28.41
CA VAL A 332 5.37 -5.55 -27.29
C VAL A 332 6.88 -5.41 -27.30
N GLN A 333 7.63 -6.50 -27.54
CA GLN A 333 9.09 -6.45 -27.61
C GLN A 333 9.60 -5.58 -28.78
N THR A 334 8.89 -5.59 -29.90
CA THR A 334 9.32 -4.93 -31.15
C THR A 334 8.90 -3.48 -31.21
N TYR A 335 7.71 -3.12 -30.72
CA TYR A 335 7.13 -1.79 -30.94
C TYR A 335 7.12 -0.90 -29.69
N ALA A 336 7.17 -1.42 -28.47
CA ALA A 336 7.17 -0.60 -27.25
C ALA A 336 8.53 0.10 -27.05
N LYS A 337 8.78 1.18 -27.82
CA LYS A 337 10.07 1.90 -27.83
C LYS A 337 10.02 3.26 -27.13
N VAL A 338 8.83 3.85 -26.98
CA VAL A 338 8.65 5.11 -26.24
C VAL A 338 8.83 4.89 -24.74
N HIS A 339 8.15 3.88 -24.19
CA HIS A 339 8.33 3.34 -22.85
C HIS A 339 7.92 1.86 -22.80
N PRO A 340 8.26 1.11 -21.72
CA PRO A 340 7.81 -0.26 -21.57
C PRO A 340 6.28 -0.34 -21.48
N VAL A 341 5.69 -1.26 -22.25
CA VAL A 341 4.28 -1.65 -22.16
C VAL A 341 4.23 -3.07 -21.58
N ASN A 342 3.52 -3.28 -20.49
CA ASN A 342 3.37 -4.60 -19.91
C ASN A 342 2.39 -5.45 -20.74
N LEU A 343 2.79 -6.67 -21.10
CA LEU A 343 1.91 -7.65 -21.73
C LEU A 343 1.28 -8.53 -20.66
N TYR A 344 -0.05 -8.51 -20.57
CA TYR A 344 -0.83 -9.49 -19.81
C TYR A 344 -1.69 -10.30 -20.79
N ILE A 345 -2.13 -11.50 -20.43
CA ILE A 345 -3.00 -12.30 -21.30
C ILE A 345 -4.39 -12.44 -20.68
N GLY A 346 -5.43 -12.14 -21.46
CA GLY A 346 -6.81 -12.41 -21.08
C GLY A 346 -7.12 -13.91 -21.24
N LEU A 347 -7.60 -14.55 -20.18
CA LEU A 347 -7.97 -15.97 -20.16
C LEU A 347 -9.49 -16.16 -20.10
N ALA A 348 -9.98 -17.16 -20.84
CA ALA A 348 -11.41 -17.46 -20.98
C ALA A 348 -11.89 -18.52 -19.98
N ASP A 349 -11.84 -18.21 -18.68
CA ASP A 349 -12.28 -19.11 -17.62
C ASP A 349 -13.72 -19.62 -17.82
N TYR A 350 -14.60 -18.80 -18.41
CA TYR A 350 -16.00 -19.16 -18.72
C TYR A 350 -16.18 -20.31 -19.72
N LYS A 351 -15.13 -20.66 -20.48
CA LYS A 351 -15.16 -21.76 -21.46
C LYS A 351 -14.81 -23.12 -20.87
N VAL A 352 -14.16 -23.16 -19.70
CA VAL A 352 -13.70 -24.42 -19.11
C VAL A 352 -14.89 -25.33 -18.79
N GLY A 353 -14.96 -26.48 -19.47
CA GLY A 353 -16.06 -27.44 -19.39
C GLY A 353 -17.39 -26.93 -20.00
N ASN A 354 -17.38 -25.84 -20.75
CA ASN A 354 -18.59 -25.18 -21.27
C ASN A 354 -18.33 -24.47 -22.62
N ASP A 355 -17.71 -25.15 -23.58
CA ASP A 355 -17.47 -24.63 -24.92
C ASP A 355 -17.62 -25.74 -25.97
N SER A 356 -17.89 -25.35 -27.22
CA SER A 356 -18.04 -26.31 -28.33
C SER A 356 -16.69 -26.89 -28.77
N ASP A 357 -15.58 -26.20 -28.53
CA ASP A 357 -14.25 -26.77 -28.66
C ASP A 357 -13.97 -27.74 -27.50
N ALA A 358 -13.97 -29.03 -27.82
CA ALA A 358 -13.79 -30.13 -26.86
C ALA A 358 -12.48 -30.06 -26.06
N THR A 359 -11.49 -29.27 -26.50
CA THR A 359 -10.24 -29.04 -25.75
C THR A 359 -10.54 -28.43 -24.37
N TRP A 360 -11.57 -27.59 -24.24
CA TRP A 360 -11.97 -26.98 -22.97
C TRP A 360 -12.57 -27.96 -21.95
N ASN A 361 -12.90 -29.20 -22.35
CA ASN A 361 -13.29 -30.27 -21.43
C ASN A 361 -12.09 -30.85 -20.66
N ASN A 362 -10.86 -30.48 -21.03
CA ASN A 362 -9.68 -30.80 -20.26
C ASN A 362 -9.48 -29.79 -19.13
N LYS A 363 -9.56 -30.24 -17.88
CA LYS A 363 -9.31 -29.40 -16.69
C LYS A 363 -7.94 -28.72 -16.67
N MET A 364 -6.96 -29.24 -17.42
CA MET A 364 -5.62 -28.68 -17.55
C MET A 364 -5.48 -27.66 -18.68
N GLU A 365 -6.49 -27.43 -19.52
CA GLU A 365 -6.37 -26.51 -20.65
C GLU A 365 -5.97 -25.10 -20.20
N LEU A 366 -6.72 -24.50 -19.27
CA LEU A 366 -6.41 -23.18 -18.74
C LEU A 366 -5.11 -23.16 -17.90
N PRO A 367 -4.85 -24.10 -16.96
CA PRO A 367 -3.54 -24.20 -16.31
C PRO A 367 -2.35 -24.30 -17.30
N ASN A 368 -2.49 -25.02 -18.41
CA ASN A 368 -1.46 -25.14 -19.44
C ASN A 368 -1.27 -23.85 -20.26
N GLN A 369 -2.27 -22.97 -20.30
CA GLN A 369 -2.14 -21.62 -20.85
C GLN A 369 -1.35 -20.72 -19.89
N VAL A 370 -1.60 -20.78 -18.58
CA VAL A 370 -0.78 -20.07 -17.57
C VAL A 370 0.68 -20.55 -17.58
N ILE A 371 0.91 -21.87 -17.71
CA ILE A 371 2.26 -22.42 -17.86
C ILE A 371 2.94 -21.86 -19.13
N ALA A 372 2.22 -21.77 -20.24
CA ALA A 372 2.75 -21.19 -21.48
C ALA A 372 3.08 -19.70 -21.31
N ASN A 373 2.22 -18.92 -20.64
CA ASN A 373 2.48 -17.51 -20.35
C ASN A 373 3.73 -17.31 -19.50
N ARG A 374 3.99 -18.19 -18.52
CA ARG A 374 5.22 -18.13 -17.70
C ARG A 374 6.47 -18.56 -18.46
N ALA A 375 6.33 -19.47 -19.41
CA ALA A 375 7.42 -19.87 -20.29
C ALA A 375 7.77 -18.74 -21.30
N ASP A 376 6.79 -17.91 -21.63
CA ASP A 376 6.99 -16.66 -22.36
C ASP A 376 7.70 -15.63 -21.47
N LYS A 377 8.88 -15.16 -21.90
CA LYS A 377 9.72 -14.25 -21.10
C LYS A 377 9.21 -12.80 -21.11
N ILE A 378 8.24 -12.48 -21.97
CA ILE A 378 7.71 -11.13 -22.18
C ILE A 378 6.42 -10.93 -21.40
N ALA A 379 5.49 -11.88 -21.48
CA ALA A 379 4.24 -11.87 -20.72
C ALA A 379 4.52 -11.75 -19.21
N LYS A 380 3.83 -10.80 -18.57
CA LYS A 380 4.01 -10.46 -17.15
C LYS A 380 2.84 -10.93 -16.28
N GLY A 381 1.94 -11.74 -16.82
CA GLY A 381 0.83 -12.34 -16.09
C GLY A 381 -0.44 -12.40 -16.92
N GLN A 382 -1.58 -12.53 -16.22
CA GLN A 382 -2.86 -12.83 -16.81
C GLN A 382 -4.02 -12.18 -16.07
N MET A 383 -5.11 -11.98 -16.80
CA MET A 383 -6.40 -11.52 -16.30
C MET A 383 -7.46 -12.58 -16.63
N HIS A 384 -8.25 -12.99 -15.66
CA HIS A 384 -9.20 -14.10 -15.75
C HIS A 384 -10.62 -13.59 -15.99
N PHE A 385 -11.26 -14.03 -17.08
CA PHE A 385 -12.64 -13.67 -17.42
C PHE A 385 -13.60 -14.84 -17.13
N SER A 386 -14.39 -14.81 -16.06
CA SER A 386 -14.54 -13.73 -15.06
C SER A 386 -14.71 -14.28 -13.64
N LEU A 387 -14.95 -13.41 -12.65
CA LEU A 387 -15.14 -13.77 -11.25
C LEU A 387 -16.10 -14.96 -11.07
N ARG A 388 -17.27 -14.96 -11.72
CA ARG A 388 -18.24 -16.06 -11.66
C ARG A 388 -17.60 -17.39 -12.07
N SER A 389 -16.81 -17.42 -13.13
CA SER A 389 -16.14 -18.64 -13.62
C SER A 389 -15.09 -19.15 -12.63
N ILE A 390 -14.36 -18.24 -11.98
CA ILE A 390 -13.39 -18.58 -10.93
C ILE A 390 -14.10 -19.20 -9.72
N GLN A 391 -15.24 -18.62 -9.34
CA GLN A 391 -16.04 -19.10 -8.21
C GLN A 391 -16.71 -20.44 -8.51
N ASN A 392 -17.24 -20.62 -9.71
CA ASN A 392 -17.85 -21.87 -10.16
C ASN A 392 -16.84 -23.00 -10.26
N ASN A 393 -15.61 -22.70 -10.69
CA ASN A 393 -14.48 -23.64 -10.72
C ASN A 393 -14.82 -24.95 -11.46
N SER A 394 -15.44 -24.85 -12.64
CA SER A 394 -15.79 -26.00 -13.49
C SER A 394 -14.60 -26.94 -13.68
N LEU A 395 -14.79 -28.25 -13.54
CA LEU A 395 -13.72 -29.26 -13.65
C LEU A 395 -12.56 -29.11 -12.62
N GLY A 396 -12.62 -28.16 -11.68
CA GLY A 396 -11.60 -27.93 -10.65
C GLY A 396 -10.35 -27.16 -11.11
N TYR A 397 -10.39 -26.47 -12.25
CA TYR A 397 -9.20 -25.78 -12.79
C TYR A 397 -8.65 -24.70 -11.85
N ALA A 398 -9.50 -23.91 -11.17
CA ALA A 398 -9.08 -22.84 -10.28
C ALA A 398 -8.42 -23.40 -9.01
N THR A 399 -8.84 -24.59 -8.56
CA THR A 399 -8.14 -25.33 -7.50
C THR A 399 -6.73 -25.72 -7.94
N ILE A 400 -6.57 -26.20 -9.17
CA ILE A 400 -5.27 -26.54 -9.74
C ILE A 400 -4.38 -25.29 -9.85
N LEU A 401 -4.92 -24.17 -10.36
CA LEU A 401 -4.19 -22.90 -10.41
C LEU A 401 -3.68 -22.52 -9.02
N LYS A 402 -4.55 -22.48 -8.01
CA LYS A 402 -4.20 -22.15 -6.62
C LYS A 402 -3.11 -23.05 -6.03
N GLN A 403 -3.21 -24.36 -6.27
CA GLN A 403 -2.35 -25.37 -5.61
C GLN A 403 -1.05 -25.65 -6.35
N GLN A 404 -0.96 -25.35 -7.64
CA GLN A 404 0.21 -25.68 -8.45
C GLN A 404 0.91 -24.46 -9.09
N LEU A 405 0.17 -23.41 -9.43
CA LEU A 405 0.71 -22.26 -10.16
C LEU A 405 0.75 -20.99 -9.30
N TYR A 406 -0.32 -20.70 -8.56
CA TYR A 406 -0.49 -19.53 -7.71
C TYR A 406 -0.27 -19.88 -6.22
N ASN A 407 0.80 -20.62 -5.93
CA ASN A 407 1.04 -21.18 -4.60
C ASN A 407 1.54 -20.15 -3.59
N TYR A 408 2.14 -19.07 -4.10
CA TYR A 408 2.78 -18.01 -3.32
C TYR A 408 2.21 -16.66 -3.72
N THR A 409 2.21 -15.73 -2.78
CA THR A 409 1.87 -14.32 -3.03
C THR A 409 2.80 -13.77 -4.11
N ALA A 410 2.25 -13.01 -5.07
CA ALA A 410 3.01 -12.33 -6.10
C ALA A 410 2.73 -10.83 -6.05
N VAL A 411 3.76 -10.05 -6.34
CA VAL A 411 3.68 -8.58 -6.44
C VAL A 411 3.23 -8.23 -7.86
N THR A 412 2.44 -7.18 -8.01
CA THR A 412 2.07 -6.70 -9.35
C THR A 412 3.34 -6.23 -10.10
N PRO A 413 3.43 -6.45 -11.42
CA PRO A 413 4.56 -5.97 -12.21
C PRO A 413 4.66 -4.45 -12.20
N ALA A 414 5.88 -3.92 -12.13
CA ALA A 414 6.11 -2.48 -12.20
C ALA A 414 5.76 -1.91 -13.58
N THR A 415 5.26 -0.68 -13.60
CA THR A 415 5.13 0.17 -14.79
C THR A 415 6.19 1.25 -14.71
N SER A 416 7.43 0.90 -15.06
CA SER A 416 8.57 1.82 -14.94
C SER A 416 8.56 2.86 -16.05
N TRP A 417 8.19 4.09 -15.70
CA TRP A 417 8.34 5.28 -16.52
C TRP A 417 9.79 5.74 -16.63
N LYS A 418 10.09 6.57 -17.64
CA LYS A 418 11.22 7.50 -17.55
C LYS A 418 11.02 8.32 -16.26
N ASN A 419 11.93 8.16 -15.29
CA ASN A 419 11.93 8.80 -13.96
C ASN A 419 11.09 8.14 -12.84
N ALA A 420 10.71 6.86 -12.95
CA ALA A 420 10.17 6.15 -11.80
C ALA A 420 11.20 6.14 -10.66
N VAL A 421 10.94 6.92 -9.60
CA VAL A 421 11.87 7.05 -8.46
C VAL A 421 11.84 5.75 -7.69
N GLN A 422 13.01 5.12 -7.56
CA GLN A 422 13.16 3.98 -6.68
C GLN A 422 12.96 4.47 -5.23
N PRO A 423 11.98 3.92 -4.50
CA PRO A 423 11.72 4.37 -3.14
C PRO A 423 12.84 3.92 -2.20
N LEU A 424 13.03 4.66 -1.12
CA LEU A 424 13.81 4.20 0.03
C LEU A 424 13.01 3.15 0.80
N LYS A 425 13.72 2.26 1.50
CA LYS A 425 13.10 1.36 2.49
C LYS A 425 12.39 2.16 3.60
N PRO A 426 11.47 1.55 4.35
CA PRO A 426 10.82 2.23 5.47
C PRO A 426 11.83 2.76 6.48
N THR A 427 11.53 3.89 7.11
CA THR A 427 12.42 4.49 8.12
C THR A 427 12.50 3.67 9.40
N PHE A 428 11.43 2.93 9.73
CA PHE A 428 11.36 2.14 10.95
C PHE A 428 10.37 0.99 10.80
N VAL A 429 10.74 -0.20 11.29
CA VAL A 429 9.82 -1.33 11.45
C VAL A 429 10.03 -1.96 12.82
N ARG A 430 8.92 -2.22 13.51
CA ARG A 430 8.87 -2.98 14.77
C ARG A 430 8.08 -4.25 14.57
N VAL A 431 8.57 -5.36 15.14
CA VAL A 431 7.88 -6.65 15.17
C VAL A 431 7.64 -7.03 16.63
N ASN A 432 6.38 -7.12 17.05
CA ASN A 432 5.99 -7.51 18.40
C ASN A 432 5.19 -8.82 18.38
N LYS A 433 5.30 -9.61 19.44
CA LYS A 433 4.41 -10.75 19.66
C LYS A 433 3.01 -10.24 19.99
N ASP A 434 2.02 -10.79 19.32
CA ASP A 434 0.59 -10.63 19.58
C ASP A 434 -0.02 -12.01 19.88
N ALA A 435 -1.15 -12.07 20.59
CA ALA A 435 -1.82 -13.34 20.89
C ALA A 435 -2.20 -14.13 19.62
N ALA A 436 -2.43 -13.44 18.50
CA ALA A 436 -2.83 -14.05 17.23
C ALA A 436 -1.68 -14.21 16.21
N GLY A 437 -0.44 -13.81 16.53
CA GLY A 437 0.70 -13.91 15.61
C GLY A 437 1.81 -12.88 15.87
N MET A 438 2.48 -12.43 14.81
CA MET A 438 3.48 -11.35 14.90
C MET A 438 2.91 -10.06 14.31
N MET A 439 2.85 -9.02 15.13
CA MET A 439 2.39 -7.69 14.73
C MET A 439 3.58 -6.85 14.23
N LEU A 440 3.49 -6.41 12.99
CA LEU A 440 4.42 -5.52 12.33
C LEU A 440 3.87 -4.09 12.34
N GLU A 441 4.65 -3.15 12.85
CA GLU A 441 4.39 -1.71 12.73
C GLU A 441 5.46 -1.11 11.83
N ILE A 442 5.05 -0.57 10.68
CA ILE A 442 5.89 0.02 9.66
C ILE A 442 5.67 1.53 9.69
N LYS A 443 6.70 2.28 10.05
CA LYS A 443 6.69 3.75 9.98
C LYS A 443 7.61 4.22 8.86
N ASP A 444 7.07 5.10 8.03
CA ASP A 444 7.82 5.72 6.94
C ASP A 444 7.67 7.24 6.98
N GLN A 445 8.74 7.91 7.44
CA GLN A 445 8.85 9.35 7.49
C GLN A 445 9.51 9.94 6.23
N ASN A 446 9.85 9.12 5.24
CA ASN A 446 10.30 9.64 3.95
C ASN A 446 9.13 10.36 3.29
N SER A 447 9.24 11.68 3.17
CA SER A 447 8.12 12.59 2.91
C SER A 447 7.37 12.42 1.57
N LYS A 448 7.65 11.39 0.73
CA LYS A 448 7.00 11.20 -0.60
C LYS A 448 6.80 9.78 -1.20
N GLN A 449 7.27 8.63 -0.65
CA GLN A 449 7.77 7.59 -1.60
C GLN A 449 7.10 6.20 -1.74
N PRO A 450 6.38 5.55 -0.77
CA PRO A 450 5.75 4.25 -1.06
C PRO A 450 4.21 4.23 -1.08
N ARG A 451 3.65 3.57 -2.10
CA ARG A 451 2.23 3.20 -2.19
C ARG A 451 1.95 1.90 -1.43
N LYS A 452 2.90 0.97 -1.41
CA LYS A 452 2.78 -0.34 -0.74
C LYS A 452 4.09 -0.75 -0.07
N TYR A 453 4.03 -1.78 0.76
CA TYR A 453 5.18 -2.51 1.28
C TYR A 453 5.07 -3.99 0.92
N VAL A 454 6.20 -4.64 0.63
CA VAL A 454 6.27 -6.11 0.56
C VAL A 454 6.89 -6.61 1.85
N ILE A 455 6.21 -7.54 2.50
CA ILE A 455 6.62 -8.14 3.77
C ILE A 455 7.19 -9.51 3.49
N TYR A 456 8.49 -9.65 3.73
CA TYR A 456 9.21 -10.91 3.65
C TYR A 456 9.42 -11.50 5.03
N ARG A 457 9.43 -12.83 5.11
CA ARG A 457 9.75 -13.58 6.34
C ARG A 457 10.68 -14.74 6.03
N PHE A 458 11.73 -14.85 6.82
CA PHE A 458 12.76 -15.88 6.75
C PHE A 458 12.79 -16.64 8.07
N GLU A 459 13.03 -17.95 8.03
CA GLU A 459 13.19 -18.75 9.25
C GLU A 459 14.59 -18.55 9.87
N GLY A 460 14.63 -18.32 11.18
CA GLY A 460 15.83 -18.02 11.94
C GLY A 460 16.24 -16.55 11.93
N ASN A 461 17.52 -16.29 12.20
CA ASN A 461 18.08 -14.95 12.43
C ASN A 461 18.87 -14.38 11.23
N LYS A 462 18.56 -14.85 10.02
CA LYS A 462 19.24 -14.47 8.78
C LYS A 462 18.24 -14.12 7.69
N GLU A 463 18.67 -13.29 6.76
CA GLU A 463 17.93 -13.02 5.52
C GLU A 463 18.15 -14.14 4.50
N GLU A 464 17.19 -14.31 3.61
CA GLU A 464 17.31 -15.13 2.41
C GLU A 464 16.97 -14.29 1.16
N SER A 465 16.60 -14.95 0.06
CA SER A 465 16.34 -14.25 -1.20
C SER A 465 15.04 -13.45 -1.15
N TYR A 466 15.13 -12.15 -1.42
CA TYR A 466 13.99 -11.27 -1.72
C TYR A 466 13.40 -11.47 -3.13
N GLN A 467 14.01 -12.33 -3.95
CA GLN A 467 13.49 -12.69 -5.28
C GLN A 467 12.67 -13.99 -5.25
N ASP A 468 12.68 -14.71 -4.13
CA ASP A 468 11.92 -15.93 -3.95
C ASP A 468 10.53 -15.62 -3.37
N PRO A 469 9.43 -15.83 -4.12
CA PRO A 469 8.09 -15.51 -3.63
C PRO A 469 7.66 -16.36 -2.44
N ARG A 470 8.34 -17.48 -2.13
CA ARG A 470 8.09 -18.27 -0.92
C ARG A 470 8.31 -17.47 0.35
N ASN A 471 9.18 -16.48 0.28
CA ASN A 471 9.52 -15.62 1.40
C ASN A 471 8.53 -14.46 1.55
N ILE A 472 7.63 -14.22 0.59
CA ILE A 472 6.63 -13.16 0.67
C ILE A 472 5.46 -13.62 1.55
N VAL A 473 5.28 -12.95 2.67
CA VAL A 473 4.11 -13.14 3.54
C VAL A 473 2.91 -12.41 2.92
N ASP A 474 3.06 -11.11 2.69
CA ASP A 474 1.99 -10.28 2.14
C ASP A 474 2.51 -9.00 1.48
N VAL A 475 1.62 -8.33 0.75
CA VAL A 475 1.77 -6.96 0.23
C VAL A 475 0.71 -6.11 0.90
N VAL A 476 1.09 -4.97 1.47
CA VAL A 476 0.17 -4.09 2.22
C VAL A 476 0.24 -2.65 1.71
N TYR A 477 -0.90 -1.97 1.61
CA TYR A 477 -0.93 -0.56 1.21
C TYR A 477 -0.46 0.34 2.36
N ASN A 478 0.22 1.43 2.03
CA ASN A 478 0.70 2.41 2.99
C ASN A 478 -0.46 3.23 3.57
N THR A 479 -0.69 3.14 4.87
CA THR A 479 -1.71 3.94 5.58
C THR A 479 -1.10 5.22 6.14
N LYS A 480 -0.78 6.16 5.25
CA LYS A 480 -0.25 7.51 5.58
C LYS A 480 1.01 7.48 6.46
N GLY A 481 1.93 6.55 6.20
CA GLY A 481 3.22 6.45 6.87
C GLY A 481 3.19 5.69 8.20
N ASN A 482 2.05 5.16 8.63
CA ASN A 482 1.94 4.30 9.82
C ASN A 482 1.08 3.07 9.51
N THR A 483 1.71 2.01 9.03
CA THR A 483 1.05 0.78 8.58
C THR A 483 1.22 -0.35 9.59
N VAL A 484 0.12 -1.02 9.93
CA VAL A 484 0.12 -2.17 10.83
C VAL A 484 -0.29 -3.41 10.07
N PHE A 485 0.46 -4.50 10.24
CA PHE A 485 0.17 -5.80 9.66
C PHE A 485 0.31 -6.89 10.72
N LEU A 486 -0.59 -7.89 10.70
CA LEU A 486 -0.52 -9.03 11.61
C LEU A 486 -0.25 -10.31 10.82
N ASP A 487 0.96 -10.85 10.96
CA ASP A 487 1.32 -12.15 10.43
C ASP A 487 0.76 -13.26 11.34
N LYS A 488 -0.40 -13.80 10.94
CA LYS A 488 -1.06 -14.92 11.64
C LYS A 488 -0.51 -16.29 11.25
N THR A 489 0.44 -16.35 10.31
CA THR A 489 0.94 -17.61 9.72
C THR A 489 2.23 -18.10 10.37
N VAL A 490 2.69 -17.42 11.42
CA VAL A 490 3.88 -17.81 12.17
C VAL A 490 3.66 -19.11 12.93
N ASN A 491 4.69 -19.96 12.95
CA ASN A 491 4.78 -21.07 13.89
C ASN A 491 5.43 -20.59 15.19
N SER A 492 4.72 -20.70 16.31
CA SER A 492 5.16 -20.23 17.64
C SER A 492 6.45 -20.90 18.16
N ASN A 493 6.84 -22.04 17.60
CA ASN A 493 8.05 -22.78 17.98
C ASN A 493 9.28 -22.38 17.15
N LYS A 494 9.13 -21.43 16.22
CA LYS A 494 10.21 -20.95 15.35
C LYS A 494 10.48 -19.47 15.63
N VAL A 495 11.68 -19.05 15.26
CA VAL A 495 12.09 -17.65 15.26
C VAL A 495 12.16 -17.19 13.81
N TYR A 496 11.77 -15.96 13.52
CA TYR A 496 11.77 -15.41 12.17
C TYR A 496 12.57 -14.11 12.03
N THR A 497 13.07 -13.84 10.82
CA THR A 497 13.57 -12.54 10.41
C THR A 497 12.61 -11.95 9.38
N TYR A 498 12.12 -10.75 9.60
CA TYR A 498 11.31 -10.00 8.64
C TYR A 498 12.17 -9.04 7.84
N GLY A 499 11.93 -8.97 6.53
CA GLY A 499 12.46 -7.93 5.65
C GLY A 499 11.31 -7.16 5.04
N ILE A 500 11.36 -5.83 5.08
CA ILE A 500 10.29 -4.97 4.56
C ILE A 500 10.87 -4.06 3.49
N THR A 501 10.37 -4.18 2.26
CA THR A 501 10.70 -3.26 1.16
C THR A 501 9.54 -2.32 0.88
N SER A 502 9.87 -1.16 0.34
CA SER A 502 8.93 -0.13 -0.09
C SER A 502 8.64 -0.30 -1.59
N VAL A 503 7.39 -0.08 -2.02
CA VAL A 503 6.99 -0.13 -3.42
C VAL A 503 6.37 1.21 -3.81
N SER A 504 6.91 1.84 -4.85
CA SER A 504 6.41 3.13 -5.36
C SER A 504 5.00 2.99 -5.93
N ALA A 505 4.36 4.12 -6.23
CA ALA A 505 3.04 4.12 -6.87
C ALA A 505 3.00 3.46 -8.25
N THR A 506 4.16 3.30 -8.89
CA THR A 506 4.33 2.69 -10.22
C THR A 506 4.90 1.27 -10.12
N GLY A 507 4.88 0.67 -8.92
CA GLY A 507 5.30 -0.71 -8.68
C GLY A 507 6.82 -0.94 -8.57
N VAL A 508 7.64 0.11 -8.52
CA VAL A 508 9.11 -0.04 -8.37
C VAL A 508 9.44 -0.30 -6.90
N GLU A 509 10.10 -1.42 -6.63
CA GLU A 509 10.52 -1.84 -5.29
C GLU A 509 11.86 -1.21 -4.87
N SER A 510 12.00 -0.89 -3.58
CA SER A 510 13.24 -0.39 -2.99
C SER A 510 14.38 -1.39 -3.13
N LYS A 511 15.60 -0.88 -3.33
CA LYS A 511 16.79 -1.71 -3.45
C LYS A 511 17.08 -2.49 -2.17
N ASP A 512 16.93 -1.80 -1.03
CA ASP A 512 17.21 -2.34 0.29
C ASP A 512 15.91 -2.65 1.03
N ALA A 513 15.97 -3.57 1.99
CA ALA A 513 14.91 -3.85 2.96
C ALA A 513 15.25 -3.29 4.34
N TYR A 514 14.22 -3.00 5.14
CA TYR A 514 14.36 -2.83 6.58
C TYR A 514 14.23 -4.21 7.24
N VAL A 515 15.22 -4.61 8.04
CA VAL A 515 15.34 -5.99 8.52
C VAL A 515 15.14 -6.03 10.03
N VAL A 516 14.26 -6.94 10.47
CA VAL A 516 13.82 -7.08 11.85
C VAL A 516 13.88 -8.54 12.25
N LYS A 517 14.81 -8.90 13.14
CA LYS A 517 14.93 -10.26 13.66
C LYS A 517 13.98 -10.43 14.86
N GLU A 518 13.29 -11.57 14.96
CA GLU A 518 12.46 -11.95 16.10
C GLU A 518 13.34 -12.36 17.29
N GLY A 519 12.97 -11.97 18.50
CA GLY A 519 13.67 -12.37 19.72
C GLY A 519 14.99 -11.65 19.96
N SER A 520 15.65 -11.11 18.93
CA SER A 520 16.24 -9.80 19.14
C SER A 520 15.07 -8.88 19.47
N ASN A 521 15.15 -8.20 20.61
CA ASN A 521 14.61 -6.85 20.65
C ASN A 521 15.28 -6.13 19.48
N SER A 522 14.71 -6.23 18.28
CA SER A 522 14.79 -5.18 17.29
C SER A 522 14.19 -4.01 18.05
N GLY A 523 15.11 -3.23 18.60
CA GLY A 523 14.96 -2.71 19.94
C GLY A 523 13.65 -1.96 20.17
N GLU A 524 13.37 -1.67 21.43
CA GLU A 524 13.22 -0.25 21.73
C GLU A 524 14.22 0.47 20.82
N ALA A 525 13.75 1.16 19.78
CA ALA A 525 14.65 1.66 18.76
C ALA A 525 15.80 2.32 19.50
N THR A 526 17.02 1.98 19.14
CA THR A 526 18.06 2.98 19.30
C THR A 526 17.54 4.11 18.42
N LEU A 527 16.73 5.01 19.00
CA LEU A 527 16.09 6.15 18.33
C LEU A 527 17.14 7.02 17.65
N PHE A 528 18.39 6.80 18.06
CA PHE A 528 19.60 7.38 17.55
C PHE A 528 20.59 6.29 17.12
N ASN A 529 21.28 6.54 16.01
CA ASN A 529 22.22 5.62 15.36
C ASN A 529 23.47 5.31 16.23
N ASP A 530 23.76 6.15 17.22
CA ASP A 530 24.97 6.13 18.05
C ASP A 530 24.70 5.69 19.51
N ILE A 531 23.47 5.27 19.84
CA ILE A 531 23.12 4.80 21.18
C ILE A 531 22.78 3.32 21.12
N SER A 532 23.64 2.41 21.57
CA SER A 532 23.30 0.99 21.65
C SER A 532 22.31 0.69 22.80
N SER A 533 21.60 -0.43 22.74
CA SER A 533 20.74 -0.90 23.86
C SER A 533 21.50 -1.25 25.13
N SER A 534 22.82 -1.46 25.03
CA SER A 534 23.74 -1.62 26.15
C SER A 534 24.33 -0.31 26.68
N TYR A 535 24.06 0.83 26.02
CA TYR A 535 24.57 2.12 26.46
C TYR A 535 23.95 2.52 27.80
N ARG A 536 24.77 3.05 28.72
CA ARG A 536 24.36 3.29 30.13
C ARG A 536 23.13 4.19 30.29
N ALA A 537 22.89 5.09 29.35
CA ALA A 537 21.78 6.06 29.36
C ALA A 537 20.65 5.65 28.40
N TYR A 538 20.69 4.43 27.85
CA TYR A 538 19.77 4.01 26.79
C TYR A 538 18.31 4.11 27.21
N LYS A 539 17.96 3.69 28.43
CA LYS A 539 16.57 3.75 28.94
C LYS A 539 16.08 5.19 29.03
N GLU A 540 16.88 6.07 29.61
CA GLU A 540 16.55 7.47 29.81
C GLU A 540 16.47 8.24 28.49
N ILE A 541 17.44 8.05 27.59
CA ILE A 541 17.44 8.65 26.25
C ILE A 541 16.23 8.17 25.44
N THR A 542 15.94 6.87 25.48
CA THR A 542 14.79 6.29 24.75
C THR A 542 13.48 6.82 25.30
N TYR A 543 13.33 6.90 26.63
CA TYR A 543 12.16 7.47 27.28
C TYR A 543 11.91 8.91 26.83
N LEU A 544 12.93 9.76 26.81
CA LEU A 544 12.79 11.15 26.38
C LEU A 544 12.47 11.27 24.89
N ALA A 545 13.08 10.46 24.04
CA ALA A 545 12.85 10.50 22.60
C ALA A 545 11.46 9.95 22.21
N GLN A 546 10.90 8.99 22.94
CA GLN A 546 9.49 8.56 22.77
C GLN A 546 8.49 9.70 23.00
N GLY A 547 8.82 10.64 23.88
CA GLY A 547 8.03 11.84 24.13
C GLY A 547 8.35 13.02 23.21
N GLU A 548 9.29 12.85 22.26
CA GLU A 548 9.89 13.92 21.44
C GLU A 548 10.60 15.03 22.25
N ILE A 549 10.98 14.73 23.50
CA ILE A 549 11.69 15.67 24.39
C ILE A 549 13.12 15.87 23.92
N THR A 550 13.78 14.78 23.49
CA THR A 550 15.10 14.80 22.89
C THR A 550 15.04 14.45 21.40
N ASN A 551 15.72 15.25 20.58
CA ASN A 551 15.94 14.95 19.16
C ASN A 551 17.43 14.73 18.89
N GLY A 552 17.70 13.96 17.84
CA GLY A 552 19.05 13.76 17.30
C GLY A 552 19.43 14.84 16.31
N ASP A 553 20.64 14.74 15.79
CA ASP A 553 21.10 15.56 14.67
C ASP A 553 20.45 15.12 13.33
N LEU A 554 20.77 15.84 12.26
CA LEU A 554 20.27 15.54 10.91
C LEU A 554 20.72 14.19 10.35
N LYS A 555 21.70 13.54 10.99
CA LYS A 555 22.19 12.19 10.64
C LYS A 555 21.56 11.11 11.52
N GLY A 556 20.64 11.49 12.41
CA GLY A 556 19.98 10.57 13.33
C GLY A 556 20.84 10.15 14.53
N ASN A 557 21.88 10.89 14.91
CA ASN A 557 22.69 10.61 16.11
C ASN A 557 22.21 11.46 17.32
N PHE A 558 22.32 10.92 18.53
CA PHE A 558 22.05 11.64 19.78
C PHE A 558 23.23 12.51 20.22
N ASN A 559 24.45 12.09 19.88
CA ASN A 559 25.74 12.63 20.30
C ASN A 559 25.91 12.60 21.83
N PRO A 560 25.94 11.42 22.48
CA PRO A 560 25.83 11.28 23.93
C PRO A 560 26.95 11.96 24.72
N ASP A 561 28.16 11.99 24.16
CA ASP A 561 29.36 12.50 24.82
C ASP A 561 29.62 13.99 24.53
N GLN A 562 28.77 14.63 23.70
CA GLN A 562 28.85 16.06 23.45
C GLN A 562 28.34 16.84 24.67
N GLN A 563 28.99 17.97 24.99
CA GLN A 563 28.53 18.90 26.02
C GLN A 563 27.21 19.57 25.63
N VAL A 564 26.34 19.81 26.62
CA VAL A 564 25.03 20.43 26.43
C VAL A 564 25.14 21.94 26.51
N THR A 565 24.69 22.63 25.48
CA THR A 565 24.57 24.10 25.49
C THR A 565 23.33 24.57 26.26
N ARG A 566 23.35 25.82 26.75
CA ARG A 566 22.20 26.42 27.45
C ARG A 566 20.92 26.45 26.60
N ALA A 567 21.03 26.68 25.29
CA ALA A 567 19.88 26.63 24.37
C ALA A 567 19.31 25.22 24.21
N GLU A 568 20.16 24.19 24.11
CA GLU A 568 19.71 22.80 24.04
C GLU A 568 19.04 22.35 25.34
N ALA A 569 19.60 22.73 26.49
CA ALA A 569 18.99 22.50 27.80
C ALA A 569 17.60 23.15 27.90
N ALA A 570 17.47 24.42 27.47
CA ALA A 570 16.19 25.12 27.42
C ALA A 570 15.16 24.41 26.52
N ALA A 571 15.59 23.93 25.35
CA ALA A 571 14.71 23.21 24.43
C ALA A 571 14.27 21.82 24.97
N MET A 572 15.16 21.10 25.66
CA MET A 572 14.81 19.81 26.29
C MET A 572 13.84 20.00 27.46
N ILE A 573 14.12 20.95 28.36
CA ILE A 573 13.22 21.28 29.48
C ILE A 573 11.89 21.82 28.97
N GLY A 574 11.92 22.73 27.98
CA GLY A 574 10.72 23.31 27.40
C GLY A 574 9.78 22.26 26.84
N ARG A 575 10.31 21.26 26.14
CA ARG A 575 9.51 20.12 25.65
C ARG A 575 9.01 19.22 26.76
N ALA A 576 9.85 18.91 27.74
CA ALA A 576 9.45 18.10 28.90
C ALA A 576 8.27 18.71 29.68
N LEU A 577 8.21 20.05 29.77
CA LEU A 577 7.17 20.78 30.49
C LEU A 577 6.02 21.25 29.60
N ASN A 578 6.04 20.93 28.30
CA ASN A 578 5.09 21.41 27.29
C ASN A 578 4.98 22.94 27.25
N LEU A 579 6.12 23.64 27.27
CA LEU A 579 6.21 25.09 27.08
C LEU A 579 6.04 25.45 25.59
N ASP A 580 5.63 26.69 25.34
CA ASP A 580 5.49 27.20 23.98
C ASP A 580 6.86 27.42 23.31
N GLY A 581 7.18 26.56 22.34
CA GLY A 581 8.41 26.61 21.55
C GLY A 581 8.37 27.56 20.36
N THR A 582 7.26 28.27 20.13
CA THR A 582 7.10 29.16 18.98
C THR A 582 8.20 30.21 18.95
N LYS A 583 8.97 30.23 17.86
CA LYS A 583 10.07 31.17 17.65
C LYS A 583 9.58 32.61 17.76
N ARG A 584 10.25 33.42 18.60
CA ARG A 584 9.86 34.80 18.89
C ARG A 584 11.05 35.63 19.35
N GLU A 585 10.88 36.95 19.26
CA GLU A 585 11.84 37.91 19.81
C GLU A 585 12.02 37.70 21.31
N ASN A 586 13.23 37.99 21.78
CA ASN A 586 13.63 37.79 23.17
C ASN A 586 14.24 39.06 23.74
N SER A 587 14.17 39.23 25.05
CA SER A 587 14.80 40.35 25.75
C SER A 587 16.33 40.27 25.78
N PHE A 588 16.91 39.09 25.49
CA PHE A 588 18.36 38.90 25.45
C PHE A 588 18.96 39.28 24.10
N ILE A 589 20.01 40.09 24.13
CA ILE A 589 20.65 40.64 22.93
C ILE A 589 21.31 39.58 22.04
N ASP A 590 21.59 38.39 22.58
CA ASP A 590 22.26 37.28 21.90
C ASP A 590 21.31 36.13 21.52
N VAL A 591 19.99 36.35 21.61
CA VAL A 591 18.96 35.37 21.23
C VAL A 591 18.05 35.96 20.13
N SER A 592 18.40 35.72 18.87
CA SER A 592 17.56 36.12 17.73
C SER A 592 16.24 35.35 17.68
N ALA A 593 15.17 35.95 17.15
CA ALA A 593 13.90 35.25 16.95
C ALA A 593 14.02 33.97 16.11
N SER A 594 14.90 33.94 15.11
CA SER A 594 15.09 32.77 14.24
C SER A 594 15.77 31.57 14.92
N MET A 595 16.40 31.75 16.09
CA MET A 595 17.10 30.69 16.81
C MET A 595 16.16 29.53 17.15
N PHE A 596 16.65 28.29 17.05
CA PHE A 596 15.82 27.10 17.25
C PHE A 596 15.15 27.03 18.64
N ALA A 597 15.78 27.63 19.66
CA ALA A 597 15.30 27.61 21.05
C ALA A 597 14.69 28.94 21.51
N SER A 598 14.53 29.96 20.66
CA SER A 598 14.12 31.31 21.08
C SER A 598 12.79 31.31 21.86
N GLY A 599 11.80 30.56 21.38
CA GLY A 599 10.51 30.36 22.05
C GLY A 599 10.63 29.70 23.42
N TYR A 600 11.37 28.60 23.50
CA TYR A 600 11.60 27.85 24.74
C TYR A 600 12.40 28.65 25.77
N ILE A 601 13.42 29.40 25.33
CA ILE A 601 14.20 30.29 26.20
C ILE A 601 13.26 31.33 26.82
N GLN A 602 12.44 32.00 26.02
CA GLN A 602 11.48 32.99 26.52
C GLN A 602 10.52 32.36 27.52
N SER A 603 9.86 31.25 27.17
CA SER A 603 8.90 30.60 28.06
C SER A 603 9.52 30.10 29.37
N ALA A 604 10.75 29.58 29.33
CA ALA A 604 11.45 29.11 30.52
C ALA A 604 11.84 30.28 31.45
N VAL A 605 12.13 31.45 30.89
CA VAL A 605 12.41 32.68 31.66
C VAL A 605 11.13 33.24 32.27
N ASP A 606 10.04 33.28 31.52
CA ASP A 606 8.73 33.72 32.03
C ASP A 606 8.26 32.85 33.20
N LYS A 607 8.59 31.55 33.16
CA LYS A 607 8.34 30.59 34.24
C LYS A 607 9.39 30.59 35.35
N LYS A 608 10.40 31.47 35.29
CA LYS A 608 11.53 31.57 36.25
C LYS A 608 12.35 30.28 36.41
N ILE A 609 12.33 29.43 35.40
CA ILE A 609 13.13 28.20 35.33
C ILE A 609 14.57 28.59 34.97
N LEU A 610 14.71 29.46 33.97
CA LEU A 610 15.98 30.00 33.49
C LEU A 610 16.06 31.50 33.72
N SER A 611 17.27 32.03 33.68
CA SER A 611 17.55 33.46 33.74
C SER A 611 18.75 33.78 32.85
N GLY A 612 18.77 34.99 32.29
CA GLY A 612 19.97 35.54 31.66
C GLY A 612 20.94 36.16 32.66
N TYR A 613 21.96 36.81 32.14
CA TYR A 613 23.02 37.48 32.88
C TYR A 613 22.72 38.98 33.03
N LYS A 614 23.42 39.63 33.97
CA LYS A 614 23.24 41.07 34.25
C LYS A 614 23.62 41.97 33.06
N ASP A 615 24.40 41.46 32.12
CA ASP A 615 24.81 42.14 30.88
C ASP A 615 23.75 42.10 29.77
N GLY A 616 22.56 41.54 30.04
CA GLY A 616 21.48 41.43 29.06
C GLY A 616 21.62 40.25 28.09
N THR A 617 22.56 39.33 28.32
CA THR A 617 22.75 38.12 27.49
C THR A 617 22.12 36.88 28.12
N PHE A 618 21.83 35.86 27.31
CA PHE A 618 21.44 34.52 27.76
C PHE A 618 22.59 33.50 27.67
N LYS A 619 23.55 33.75 26.79
CA LYS A 619 24.69 32.90 26.41
C LYS A 619 24.25 31.53 25.89
N PRO A 620 23.48 31.47 24.78
CA PRO A 620 22.81 30.24 24.33
C PRO A 620 23.77 29.10 23.97
N TYR A 621 24.99 29.41 23.55
CA TYR A 621 26.00 28.44 23.12
C TYR A 621 27.00 28.04 24.21
N GLU A 622 26.93 28.65 25.40
CA GLU A 622 27.76 28.24 26.53
C GLU A 622 27.31 26.89 27.08
N ASN A 623 28.28 26.10 27.52
CA ASN A 623 28.02 24.77 28.06
C ASN A 623 27.46 24.85 29.48
N VAL A 624 26.48 24.01 29.76
CA VAL A 624 25.85 23.91 31.07
C VAL A 624 26.73 23.09 32.02
N THR A 625 26.96 23.60 33.23
CA THR A 625 27.62 22.84 34.30
C THR A 625 26.64 21.91 35.02
N ARG A 626 27.14 20.87 35.70
CA ARG A 626 26.31 19.98 36.52
C ARG A 626 25.56 20.74 37.61
N GLY A 627 26.17 21.76 38.22
CA GLY A 627 25.51 22.62 39.21
C GLY A 627 24.35 23.42 38.60
N GLU A 628 24.56 24.01 37.41
CA GLU A 628 23.49 24.71 36.69
C GLU A 628 22.37 23.75 36.27
N MET A 629 22.70 22.56 35.78
CA MET A 629 21.70 21.52 35.48
C MET A 629 20.85 21.19 36.71
N ALA A 630 21.46 21.04 37.88
CA ALA A 630 20.72 20.75 39.12
C ALA A 630 19.75 21.88 39.48
N LEU A 631 20.16 23.15 39.31
CA LEU A 631 19.30 24.32 39.49
C LEU A 631 18.14 24.31 38.48
N MET A 632 18.43 24.05 37.21
CA MET A 632 17.43 24.01 36.14
C MET A 632 16.36 22.95 36.40
N ILE A 633 16.77 21.72 36.75
CA ILE A 633 15.83 20.63 37.07
C ILE A 633 15.06 20.97 38.35
N SER A 634 15.72 21.44 39.41
CA SER A 634 15.03 21.77 40.66
C SER A 634 13.94 22.82 40.47
N ARG A 635 14.17 23.81 39.61
CA ARG A 635 13.17 24.82 39.24
C ARG A 635 12.08 24.27 38.31
N SER A 636 12.45 23.42 37.35
CA SER A 636 11.52 22.85 36.37
C SER A 636 10.44 21.97 37.02
N PHE A 637 10.78 21.31 38.13
CA PHE A 637 9.92 20.35 38.82
C PHE A 637 9.54 20.81 40.24
N ASP A 638 9.70 22.10 40.54
CA ASP A 638 9.33 22.75 41.81
C ASP A 638 9.87 22.03 43.07
N TYR A 639 11.12 21.55 43.02
CA TYR A 639 11.76 20.96 44.19
C TYR A 639 12.14 22.05 45.20
N SER A 640 12.03 21.75 46.50
CA SER A 640 12.58 22.63 47.53
C SER A 640 14.09 22.43 47.65
N TYR A 641 14.85 23.51 47.44
CA TYR A 641 16.32 23.48 47.43
C TYR A 641 17.00 24.70 48.08
N GLY A 642 16.24 25.58 48.74
CA GLY A 642 16.78 26.75 49.45
C GLY A 642 17.50 27.77 48.55
N ASN A 643 17.27 27.74 47.23
CA ASN A 643 17.86 28.66 46.25
C ASN A 643 19.41 28.67 46.19
N THR A 644 20.06 27.58 46.59
CA THR A 644 21.52 27.42 46.50
C THR A 644 21.88 26.25 45.59
N THR A 645 23.05 26.30 44.93
CA THR A 645 23.53 25.19 44.09
C THR A 645 23.66 23.90 44.91
N SER A 646 24.29 23.95 46.09
CA SER A 646 24.41 22.79 46.98
C SER A 646 23.05 22.24 47.42
N GLY A 647 22.06 23.11 47.64
CA GLY A 647 20.69 22.67 47.94
C GLY A 647 20.03 21.97 46.75
N ALA A 648 20.26 22.42 45.52
CA ALA A 648 19.71 21.80 44.32
C ALA A 648 20.33 20.42 44.06
N GLU A 649 21.64 20.30 44.28
CA GLU A 649 22.35 19.01 44.26
C GLU A 649 21.73 18.03 45.25
N LYS A 650 21.55 18.47 46.52
CA LYS A 650 20.90 17.67 47.56
C LYS A 650 19.48 17.27 47.17
N ALA A 651 18.72 18.17 46.54
CA ALA A 651 17.35 17.90 46.12
C ALA A 651 17.27 16.80 45.05
N LEU A 652 18.23 16.76 44.11
CA LEU A 652 18.32 15.71 43.09
C LEU A 652 18.82 14.39 43.70
N THR A 653 19.84 14.42 44.56
CA THR A 653 20.38 13.20 45.18
C THR A 653 19.39 12.56 46.15
N SER A 654 18.65 13.36 46.93
CA SER A 654 17.65 12.83 47.89
C SER A 654 16.42 12.22 47.21
N ARG A 655 16.28 12.39 45.89
CA ARG A 655 15.19 11.86 45.06
C ARG A 655 15.67 10.75 44.14
N ASP A 656 16.90 10.26 44.30
CA ASP A 656 17.51 9.24 43.43
C ASP A 656 17.55 9.66 41.93
N ILE A 657 17.53 10.97 41.65
CA ILE A 657 17.65 11.51 40.29
C ILE A 657 19.12 11.50 39.87
N ALA A 658 19.99 12.00 40.76
CA ALA A 658 21.42 12.09 40.52
C ALA A 658 22.23 11.33 41.56
N GLN A 659 23.40 10.86 41.15
CA GLN A 659 24.44 10.33 42.04
C GLN A 659 25.64 11.27 42.05
N GLY A 660 26.35 11.29 43.19
CA GLY A 660 27.68 11.91 43.27
C GLY A 660 28.69 11.20 42.37
N MET A 661 29.82 11.85 42.13
CA MET A 661 30.95 11.28 41.42
C MET A 661 31.75 10.33 42.34
N GLY A 662 32.58 9.46 41.77
CA GLY A 662 33.38 8.48 42.53
C GLY A 662 34.36 9.08 43.54
N ASN A 663 34.64 10.39 43.45
CA ASN A 663 35.46 11.13 44.41
C ASN A 663 34.66 11.75 45.58
N GLY A 664 33.37 11.43 45.71
CA GLY A 664 32.49 11.94 46.76
C GLY A 664 31.93 13.35 46.52
N THR A 665 32.26 14.01 45.40
CA THR A 665 31.74 15.34 45.05
C THR A 665 30.59 15.26 44.05
N PHE A 666 29.74 16.28 43.95
CA PHE A 666 28.72 16.33 42.88
C PHE A 666 29.30 16.69 41.51
N GLY A 667 30.51 17.27 41.46
CA GLY A 667 31.12 17.78 40.24
C GLY A 667 30.51 19.08 39.74
N THR A 668 30.09 19.94 40.68
CA THR A 668 29.30 21.18 40.45
C THR A 668 29.77 22.00 39.26
N ASN A 669 31.09 22.20 39.10
CA ASN A 669 31.67 23.07 38.08
C ASN A 669 32.02 22.36 36.77
N LEU A 670 31.77 21.05 36.65
CA LEU A 670 32.05 20.30 35.43
C LEU A 670 30.92 20.51 34.42
N SER A 671 31.28 20.77 33.17
CA SER A 671 30.32 20.77 32.06
C SER A 671 29.65 19.39 31.92
N ILE A 672 28.34 19.39 31.69
CA ILE A 672 27.56 18.17 31.56
C ILE A 672 27.44 17.74 30.10
N ILE A 673 27.56 16.43 29.85
CA ILE A 673 27.32 15.85 28.52
C ILE A 673 25.85 15.51 28.30
N ARG A 674 25.44 15.38 27.04
CA ARG A 674 24.04 15.13 26.62
C ARG A 674 23.44 13.89 27.27
N ALA A 675 24.21 12.81 27.38
CA ALA A 675 23.76 11.58 28.04
C ALA A 675 23.41 11.80 29.53
N ASP A 676 24.25 12.53 30.27
CA ASP A 676 24.01 12.78 31.70
C ASP A 676 22.84 13.73 31.93
N PHE A 677 22.70 14.76 31.08
CA PHE A 677 21.55 15.66 31.14
C PHE A 677 20.24 14.90 30.88
N ALA A 678 20.23 14.02 29.86
CA ALA A 678 19.10 13.15 29.56
C ALA A 678 18.75 12.22 30.73
N ILE A 679 19.76 11.62 31.37
CA ILE A 679 19.55 10.79 32.56
C ILE A 679 18.80 11.58 33.65
N PHE A 680 19.31 12.75 34.02
CA PHE A 680 18.73 13.52 35.12
C PHE A 680 17.33 14.05 34.77
N LEU A 681 17.12 14.51 33.53
CA LEU A 681 15.81 14.97 33.08
C LEU A 681 14.79 13.82 33.06
N ALA A 682 15.14 12.67 32.49
CA ALA A 682 14.24 11.51 32.44
C ALA A 682 13.84 11.04 33.84
N ARG A 683 14.78 11.01 34.78
CA ARG A 683 14.53 10.62 36.18
C ARG A 683 13.73 11.65 36.98
N ALA A 684 13.83 12.92 36.61
CA ALA A 684 12.98 13.96 37.17
C ALA A 684 11.53 13.81 36.70
N ILE A 685 11.32 13.36 35.44
CA ILE A 685 10.01 13.11 34.83
C ILE A 685 9.40 11.80 35.32
N ASP A 686 10.09 10.67 35.19
CA ASP A 686 9.59 9.33 35.52
C ASP A 686 10.36 8.73 36.70
N TYR A 687 9.64 8.50 37.79
CA TYR A 687 10.22 7.96 39.00
C TYR A 687 10.72 6.51 38.84
N ASN A 688 10.22 5.76 37.85
CA ASN A 688 10.68 4.39 37.56
C ASN A 688 12.09 4.34 36.94
N LEU A 689 12.63 5.48 36.52
CA LEU A 689 13.99 5.57 35.98
C LEU A 689 15.03 5.96 37.05
N ARG A 690 14.57 6.32 38.26
CA ARG A 690 15.44 6.75 39.36
C ARG A 690 16.25 5.58 39.92
N ILE A 691 17.41 5.87 40.47
CA ILE A 691 18.47 4.88 40.80
C ILE A 691 17.95 3.69 41.61
N ASN A 692 17.12 3.94 42.63
CA ASN A 692 16.65 2.92 43.57
C ASN A 692 15.18 2.53 43.38
N ASN A 693 14.55 2.89 42.24
CA ASN A 693 13.11 2.70 41.99
C ASN A 693 12.24 3.10 43.20
N PRO A 694 12.37 4.34 43.69
CA PRO A 694 11.72 4.75 44.92
C PRO A 694 10.19 4.70 44.76
N THR A 695 9.51 4.29 45.82
CA THR A 695 8.06 4.46 45.90
C THR A 695 7.75 5.95 46.05
N ILE A 696 6.86 6.47 45.22
CA ILE A 696 6.38 7.84 45.36
C ILE A 696 5.07 7.89 46.17
N PRO A 697 4.83 8.95 46.94
CA PRO A 697 3.55 9.16 47.58
C PRO A 697 2.48 9.48 46.51
N PHE A 698 1.30 8.90 46.67
CA PHE A 698 0.09 9.32 45.97
C PHE A 698 -0.88 9.89 47.00
N SER A 699 -1.23 11.16 46.86
CA SER A 699 -2.10 11.89 47.79
C SER A 699 -2.91 12.96 47.05
N GLY A 700 -4.08 13.28 47.58
CA GLY A 700 -5.03 14.17 46.92
C GLY A 700 -5.88 13.43 45.88
N GLU A 701 -7.19 13.69 45.93
CA GLU A 701 -8.17 13.08 45.02
C GLU A 701 -8.64 14.14 44.00
N MET A 702 -8.68 13.76 42.73
CA MET A 702 -9.29 14.54 41.65
C MET A 702 -10.17 13.64 40.78
N TYR A 703 -10.98 14.26 39.93
CA TYR A 703 -11.93 13.58 39.07
C TYR A 703 -11.76 13.98 37.61
N VAL A 704 -12.08 13.05 36.71
CA VAL A 704 -11.98 13.25 35.27
C VAL A 704 -13.18 14.03 34.75
N ASN A 705 -12.95 15.18 34.12
CA ASN A 705 -14.01 16.08 33.63
C ASN A 705 -14.39 15.87 32.15
N THR A 706 -13.92 14.79 31.53
CA THR A 706 -14.16 14.43 30.11
C THR A 706 -14.65 13.00 29.97
N GLU A 707 -15.35 12.67 28.88
CA GLU A 707 -15.94 11.35 28.63
C GLU A 707 -14.91 10.22 28.58
N SER A 708 -13.73 10.51 28.01
CA SER A 708 -12.66 9.55 27.82
C SER A 708 -11.32 10.26 27.91
N LEU A 709 -10.47 9.80 28.84
CA LEU A 709 -9.14 10.38 29.07
C LEU A 709 -8.06 9.29 29.01
N PRO A 710 -7.25 9.25 27.94
CA PRO A 710 -6.12 8.35 27.84
C PRO A 710 -5.06 8.59 28.93
N ILE A 711 -4.61 7.53 29.59
CA ILE A 711 -3.47 7.55 30.50
C ILE A 711 -2.21 7.25 29.68
N LYS A 712 -1.19 8.10 29.74
CA LYS A 712 0.05 7.99 28.95
C LYS A 712 1.23 7.52 29.81
N LYS A 713 2.23 6.87 29.20
CA LYS A 713 3.50 6.53 29.91
C LYS A 713 4.34 7.73 30.34
N GLY A 714 4.13 8.89 29.72
CA GLY A 714 4.89 10.12 30.01
C GLY A 714 4.06 11.37 29.69
N PRO A 715 4.58 12.57 30.02
CA PRO A 715 3.84 13.84 29.95
C PRO A 715 3.76 14.42 28.53
N SER A 716 3.29 13.63 27.57
CA SER A 716 3.07 14.02 26.17
C SER A 716 2.10 13.07 25.49
N GLU A 717 1.36 13.57 24.50
CA GLU A 717 0.44 12.76 23.69
C GLU A 717 1.16 11.67 22.89
N ASN A 718 2.46 11.84 22.62
CA ASN A 718 3.30 10.92 21.85
C ASN A 718 3.61 9.62 22.59
N TYR A 719 3.51 9.60 23.92
CA TYR A 719 3.75 8.39 24.70
C TYR A 719 2.63 7.35 24.49
N ALA A 720 2.99 6.08 24.60
CA ALA A 720 2.03 4.99 24.53
C ALA A 720 0.96 5.12 25.63
N GLN A 721 -0.28 4.79 25.25
CA GLN A 721 -1.40 4.71 26.17
C GLN A 721 -1.26 3.45 27.05
N VAL A 722 -1.46 3.59 28.36
CA VAL A 722 -1.45 2.49 29.35
C VAL A 722 -2.81 2.20 29.96
N GLY A 723 -3.79 3.06 29.73
CA GLY A 723 -5.16 2.91 30.20
C GLY A 723 -6.06 4.03 29.69
N ILE A 724 -7.34 3.97 30.03
CA ILE A 724 -8.34 5.01 29.73
C ILE A 724 -9.17 5.20 30.98
N LEU A 725 -9.39 6.47 31.35
CA LEU A 725 -10.30 6.87 32.41
C LEU A 725 -11.62 7.37 31.81
N LYS A 726 -12.72 7.18 32.53
CA LYS A 726 -14.04 7.67 32.15
C LYS A 726 -14.41 8.95 32.88
N HIS A 727 -15.46 9.63 32.42
CA HIS A 727 -16.04 10.77 33.11
C HIS A 727 -16.36 10.45 34.59
N ASN A 728 -16.03 11.39 35.47
CA ASN A 728 -16.15 11.29 36.93
C ASN A 728 -15.37 10.12 37.58
N GLU A 729 -14.44 9.48 36.85
CA GLU A 729 -13.56 8.49 37.45
C GLU A 729 -12.58 9.17 38.43
N LYS A 730 -12.45 8.59 39.62
CA LYS A 730 -11.58 9.10 40.68
C LYS A 730 -10.12 8.71 40.41
N VAL A 731 -9.23 9.68 40.56
CA VAL A 731 -7.78 9.47 40.50
C VAL A 731 -7.07 10.01 41.74
N ILE A 732 -5.96 9.37 42.13
CA ILE A 732 -5.09 9.83 43.21
C ILE A 732 -3.82 10.44 42.59
N ILE A 733 -3.41 11.60 43.08
CA ILE A 733 -2.35 12.40 42.46
C ILE A 733 -0.96 12.02 42.97
N GLY A 734 0.00 11.86 42.07
CA GLY A 734 1.42 11.67 42.40
C GLY A 734 2.18 12.99 42.40
N TYR A 735 2.58 13.45 41.22
CA TYR A 735 3.26 14.74 41.03
C TYR A 735 2.97 15.33 39.64
N LYS A 736 3.31 16.60 39.46
CA LYS A 736 3.11 17.33 38.20
C LYS A 736 4.39 17.43 37.39
N VAL A 737 4.24 17.41 36.07
CA VAL A 737 5.28 17.72 35.09
C VAL A 737 4.66 18.68 34.07
N GLY A 738 4.90 19.98 34.24
CA GLY A 738 4.30 21.00 33.38
C GLY A 738 2.76 20.94 33.36
N SER A 739 2.20 20.82 32.16
CA SER A 739 0.74 20.69 31.96
C SER A 739 0.18 19.28 32.22
N TRP A 740 0.99 18.35 32.74
CA TRP A 740 0.61 16.96 32.98
C TRP A 740 0.73 16.58 34.46
N THR A 741 -0.08 15.64 34.88
CA THR A 741 -0.10 15.09 36.24
C THR A 741 0.05 13.58 36.17
N LEU A 742 1.01 13.04 36.92
CA LEU A 742 1.09 11.61 37.20
C LEU A 742 -0.04 11.24 38.16
N ILE A 743 -0.85 10.27 37.78
CA ILE A 743 -2.00 9.79 38.54
C ILE A 743 -1.91 8.29 38.79
N LYS A 744 -2.68 7.83 39.78
CA LYS A 744 -2.99 6.43 40.04
C LYS A 744 -4.50 6.23 40.00
N ALA A 745 -4.97 5.27 39.21
CA ALA A 745 -6.39 4.96 39.02
C ALA A 745 -6.68 3.46 39.15
N GLY A 746 -7.94 3.13 39.51
CA GLY A 746 -8.48 1.76 39.50
C GLY A 746 -7.55 0.70 40.09
N SER A 747 -7.35 -0.41 39.35
CA SER A 747 -6.53 -1.57 39.70
C SER A 747 -5.01 -1.31 39.67
N ASN A 748 -4.56 -0.17 40.22
CA ASN A 748 -3.16 0.30 40.23
C ASN A 748 -2.58 0.71 38.86
N VAL A 749 -3.38 1.23 37.94
CA VAL A 749 -2.84 1.82 36.70
C VAL A 749 -2.22 3.18 37.03
N ILE A 750 -0.93 3.35 36.72
CA ILE A 750 -0.17 4.58 36.97
C ILE A 750 0.29 5.16 35.63
N GLY A 751 0.11 6.47 35.44
CA GLY A 751 0.61 7.18 34.27
C GLY A 751 0.18 8.64 34.27
N PHE A 752 0.46 9.34 33.16
CA PHE A 752 0.24 10.78 33.03
C PHE A 752 -1.05 11.11 32.30
N VAL A 753 -1.72 12.17 32.75
CA VAL A 753 -2.87 12.80 32.08
C VAL A 753 -2.71 14.34 32.08
N PRO A 754 -3.30 15.07 31.12
CA PRO A 754 -3.26 16.53 31.11
C PRO A 754 -4.05 17.13 32.28
N ASN A 755 -3.48 18.17 32.92
CA ASN A 755 -4.06 18.84 34.08
C ASN A 755 -5.44 19.44 33.79
N SER A 756 -5.68 19.88 32.55
CA SER A 756 -6.95 20.50 32.12
C SER A 756 -8.14 19.54 32.21
N TYR A 757 -7.88 18.23 32.28
CA TYR A 757 -8.93 17.22 32.37
C TYR A 757 -9.22 16.72 33.78
N LEU A 758 -8.58 17.32 34.80
CA LEU A 758 -8.77 16.97 36.20
C LEU A 758 -9.40 18.15 36.95
N ASN A 759 -10.40 17.88 37.78
CA ASN A 759 -11.00 18.84 38.70
C ASN A 759 -11.12 18.29 40.13
N THR A 760 -11.19 19.20 41.09
CA THR A 760 -11.73 18.89 42.41
C THR A 760 -13.25 18.96 42.33
N PHE A 761 -13.96 18.09 43.06
CA PHE A 761 -15.41 18.25 43.23
C PHE A 761 -15.77 19.54 43.95
#